data_AF-A0A8B7JLQ1-F1
#
_entry.id   AF-A0A8B7JLQ1-F1
#
_cell.length_a   1.000
_cell.length_b   1.000
_cell.length_c   1.000
_cell.angle_alpha   90.00
_cell.angle_beta   90.00
_cell.angle_gamma   90.00
#
_symmetry.space_group_name_H-M   'P 1'
#
loop_
_entity.id
_entity.type
_entity.pdbx_description
1 polymer ?
#
loop_
_entity_poly.entity_id
_entity_poly.type
_entity_poly.pdbx_seq_one_letter_code
_entity_poly.pdbx_strand_id
1 'polypeptide(L)'
;MPEDRSGCIVGLEDLPEQECVCVATAAGDILLCNLSTKEVECVGSVDSGLSTMSWSPDQELFLLVTGQQTLIMMTRDFEPITEKQIHQDDFGEEKFVALGWGKKETQFHGSEGKQAAHRKQTEVPPASAWDDGRPRVTWRGDGQFVAVSAVCPETGARKIRVWNRELVLQSTSEPISGLEQALAWKPSGSLIASTQEKPNRHDVVFLEKNGLLHGEFTLPFQKGQVKVNELLWNADSTILAIWLEDLKKDENCKPNSYVQLWTTGNYHWYLKQSLHFGNLEKNQLVSLLWDPVIPYRLHVLCQGWHYLSYNWHWTINHGMGENSQHVANVAVIDGDKVLVTAFQHAVVPPPMCTYHLQFTQAVNQIAFHTDPKHSGDMAILDADNRISVYRYGQSTVKDSTVRLGAVGGNGFKAAVETPYLDKTYRVDLGSNTNEVMNPLGLRFLTWLPDDSFLVVGQDQHATQSVLHHLTAVPHVAGAEEQCLDLQLSVSVDGEVISLCCSPVTKTVALQLADGQILKYLWEAPTPVLEPWQTSSGSAVQFPHPCVQTSLTKISGEEVILGLTDRCRFFINDTEVASNITSFATYNEFLLVTTNSHTCQCFCLKDMSVKALQTGLSSAAVPSNETLRNVERGSRIITVVPQDTKVVLQMPRGNLETIHHRALVLAQIRKWLNRLMFREAFQCMRKLRINLNLLYDHNPKVFLENVETFIKQIDSVNYINLFFTELKEEDFTKSMYPSLNGSSNAQPQQHPDQKKVNLVCDVMRVAMERIDPQKYCLSILTAYVKKSPPELETALQKVHDLRENISPDVTAVSAEEALKYLLFLVDVNELYDYSLGTYDFDLVIMVAEKSQKDPKEYLPFLNTLRKMETNYQRYTIDRHLKRYTKALGHLSKCGPEHFSEFLNLVKDQNQYYEALKLYPPSTQEYKDISDAYGDYLNQKQLYEQAALIFARAGLFAKALDSFLTSGSWQQALCMASRLGYTEDKLSSLARNMAGKLVEQRKHAEAAILLEQYTQDYEEAVLLLLEGALWEEALRLIHKYGRLDILETNFKPAIQEAQKSQLMFLDSQKTAFLRHKSRLQVVRELKEKACESLQDYEMPNCPELDLISETSSVVTASDMNSKYSHSNSRISARSSKNRRKAERKRYSLKEGSPFEDVALLEALGENVRAVETVKGDIHVLLKQLVLFGYDEQAGELQRVLEDILHLMETSLPEIWSPELQQSSLNPVLGPSSTANSIMAAYQQKRMVTPVVQG
;
A
#
# COMPACT_ATOMS: atom_id res chain seq x y z
N MET A 1 49.76 14.11 -43.96
CA MET A 1 49.44 15.53 -43.80
C MET A 1 50.51 16.37 -44.47
N PRO A 2 50.15 17.42 -45.21
CA PRO A 2 51.11 18.44 -45.68
C PRO A 2 51.69 19.23 -44.48
N GLU A 3 52.90 19.76 -44.65
CA GLU A 3 53.67 20.43 -43.57
C GLU A 3 53.05 21.78 -43.13
N ASP A 4 52.20 22.38 -43.97
CA ASP A 4 51.49 23.63 -43.75
C ASP A 4 50.26 23.54 -42.83
N ARG A 5 49.92 22.32 -42.35
CA ARG A 5 48.73 22.00 -41.55
C ARG A 5 47.38 22.18 -42.26
N SER A 6 47.35 22.44 -43.57
CA SER A 6 46.12 22.67 -44.35
C SER A 6 45.13 21.48 -44.27
N GLY A 7 45.66 20.25 -44.39
CA GLY A 7 44.87 19.01 -44.31
C GLY A 7 44.44 18.58 -42.89
N CYS A 8 44.52 19.45 -41.88
CA CYS A 8 44.08 19.13 -40.52
C CYS A 8 42.55 19.06 -40.45
N ILE A 9 41.99 18.01 -39.83
CA ILE A 9 40.54 17.87 -39.65
C ILE A 9 40.09 18.80 -38.51
N VAL A 10 39.07 19.63 -38.76
CA VAL A 10 38.48 20.57 -37.78
C VAL A 10 37.11 20.16 -37.27
N GLY A 11 36.51 19.13 -37.88
CA GLY A 11 35.35 18.42 -37.38
C GLY A 11 35.10 17.16 -38.20
N LEU A 12 34.54 16.14 -37.56
CA LEU A 12 34.20 14.86 -38.16
C LEU A 12 32.91 14.36 -37.51
N GLU A 13 31.91 14.03 -38.31
CA GLU A 13 30.58 13.57 -37.86
C GLU A 13 30.17 12.35 -38.68
N ASP A 14 29.54 11.36 -38.03
CA ASP A 14 28.89 10.22 -38.70
C ASP A 14 27.43 10.57 -39.00
N LEU A 15 26.96 10.29 -40.23
CA LEU A 15 25.60 10.56 -40.70
C LEU A 15 24.93 9.23 -41.06
N PRO A 16 24.34 8.50 -40.08
CA PRO A 16 23.88 7.12 -40.28
C PRO A 16 22.79 6.99 -41.35
N GLU A 17 21.91 7.99 -41.49
CA GLU A 17 20.86 8.00 -42.51
C GLU A 17 21.38 8.08 -43.96
N GLN A 18 22.59 8.62 -44.14
CA GLN A 18 23.25 8.76 -45.45
C GLN A 18 24.32 7.68 -45.70
N GLU A 19 24.61 6.82 -44.72
CA GLU A 19 25.78 5.92 -44.69
C GLU A 19 27.12 6.64 -44.98
N CYS A 20 27.24 7.90 -44.54
CA CYS A 20 28.37 8.78 -44.86
C CYS A 20 29.01 9.39 -43.62
N VAL A 21 30.31 9.66 -43.67
CA VAL A 21 31.04 10.47 -42.69
C VAL A 21 31.34 11.83 -43.29
N CYS A 22 30.90 12.90 -42.63
CA CYS A 22 31.19 14.28 -43.01
C CYS A 22 32.48 14.75 -42.34
N VAL A 23 33.43 15.29 -43.11
CA VAL A 23 34.75 15.71 -42.65
C VAL A 23 35.05 17.13 -43.12
N ALA A 24 35.28 18.06 -42.18
CA ALA A 24 35.72 19.42 -42.48
C ALA A 24 37.24 19.56 -42.30
N THR A 25 37.93 20.18 -43.25
CA THR A 25 39.37 20.47 -43.20
C THR A 25 39.64 21.93 -42.81
N ALA A 26 40.79 22.19 -42.20
CA ALA A 26 41.25 23.54 -41.86
C ALA A 26 41.47 24.41 -43.11
N ALA A 27 41.79 23.80 -44.26
CA ALA A 27 41.88 24.46 -45.55
C ALA A 27 40.54 25.04 -46.03
N GLY A 28 39.41 24.49 -45.56
CA GLY A 28 38.06 24.96 -45.88
C GLY A 28 37.19 23.93 -46.60
N ASP A 29 37.72 22.76 -46.94
CA ASP A 29 36.98 21.72 -47.66
C ASP A 29 36.02 20.96 -46.75
N ILE A 30 34.86 20.61 -47.29
CA ILE A 30 33.84 19.77 -46.67
C ILE A 30 33.72 18.52 -47.54
N LEU A 31 34.15 17.39 -46.98
CA LEU A 31 34.21 16.11 -47.66
C LEU A 31 33.14 15.16 -47.11
N LEU A 32 32.39 14.52 -47.98
CA LEU A 32 31.44 13.46 -47.65
C LEU A 32 32.03 12.12 -48.09
N CYS A 33 32.32 11.25 -47.13
CA CYS A 33 32.91 9.92 -47.35
C CYS A 33 31.84 8.85 -47.19
N ASN A 34 31.36 8.24 -48.28
CA ASN A 34 30.39 7.15 -48.19
C ASN A 34 31.06 5.87 -47.69
N LEU A 35 30.55 5.28 -46.60
CA LEU A 35 31.14 4.12 -45.94
C LEU A 35 30.99 2.83 -46.76
N SER A 36 29.90 2.72 -47.51
CA SER A 36 29.55 1.54 -48.32
C SER A 36 30.29 1.50 -49.65
N THR A 37 30.38 2.61 -50.40
CA THR A 37 31.12 2.69 -51.69
C THR A 37 32.59 3.05 -51.53
N LYS A 38 32.97 3.68 -50.40
CA LYS A 38 34.31 4.27 -50.13
C LYS A 38 34.67 5.42 -51.08
N GLU A 39 33.67 6.02 -51.72
CA GLU A 39 33.84 7.22 -52.53
C GLU A 39 33.87 8.45 -51.62
N VAL A 40 34.64 9.45 -52.03
CA VAL A 40 34.82 10.72 -51.31
C VAL A 40 34.44 11.85 -52.24
N GLU A 41 33.39 12.59 -51.88
CA GLU A 41 32.89 13.75 -52.61
C GLU A 41 33.25 15.03 -51.84
N CYS A 42 33.62 16.09 -52.56
CA CYS A 42 33.78 17.42 -51.96
C CYS A 42 32.49 18.21 -52.20
N VAL A 43 31.68 18.36 -51.15
CA VAL A 43 30.34 18.96 -51.21
C VAL A 43 30.36 20.48 -50.98
N GLY A 44 31.47 21.02 -50.48
CA GLY A 44 31.67 22.47 -50.34
C GLY A 44 33.13 22.82 -50.02
N SER A 45 33.53 24.06 -50.31
CA SER A 45 34.84 24.60 -49.93
C SER A 45 34.71 26.08 -49.56
N VAL A 46 35.44 26.51 -48.54
CA VAL A 46 35.38 27.87 -47.97
C VAL A 46 36.77 28.52 -48.00
N ASP A 47 36.98 29.47 -48.91
CA ASP A 47 38.28 30.11 -49.20
C ASP A 47 39.02 30.70 -47.96
N SER A 48 38.28 31.09 -46.92
CA SER A 48 38.87 31.62 -45.67
C SER A 48 39.37 30.54 -44.71
N GLY A 49 39.25 29.27 -45.06
CA GLY A 49 39.40 28.13 -44.16
C GLY A 49 38.27 28.00 -43.15
N LEU A 50 38.24 26.86 -42.46
CA LEU A 50 37.30 26.54 -41.39
C LEU A 50 38.06 26.35 -40.06
N SER A 51 37.49 26.87 -38.97
CA SER A 51 38.02 26.67 -37.62
C SER A 51 37.29 25.59 -36.83
N THR A 52 36.00 25.38 -37.11
CA THR A 52 35.11 24.49 -36.36
C THR A 52 33.92 24.08 -37.23
N MET A 53 33.49 22.83 -37.13
CA MET A 53 32.22 22.31 -37.66
C MET A 53 31.44 21.68 -36.51
N SER A 54 30.13 21.86 -36.45
CA SER A 54 29.26 21.20 -35.46
C SER A 54 27.85 21.00 -36.01
N TRP A 55 27.41 19.75 -36.08
CA TRP A 55 26.03 19.39 -36.43
C TRP A 55 25.08 19.66 -35.26
N SER A 56 23.83 19.95 -35.57
CA SER A 56 22.75 19.98 -34.58
C SER A 56 22.42 18.56 -34.10
N PRO A 57 21.90 18.36 -32.87
CA PRO A 57 21.66 17.01 -32.32
C PRO A 57 20.61 16.18 -33.08
N ASP A 58 19.80 16.83 -33.92
CA ASP A 58 18.84 16.22 -34.84
C ASP A 58 19.40 15.99 -36.25
N GLN A 59 20.67 16.33 -36.51
CA GLN A 59 21.38 16.23 -37.79
C GLN A 59 20.70 16.92 -39.00
N GLU A 60 19.72 17.79 -38.77
CA GLU A 60 19.01 18.56 -39.80
C GLU A 60 19.78 19.82 -40.24
N LEU A 61 20.63 20.36 -39.37
CA LEU A 61 21.45 21.55 -39.60
C LEU A 61 22.91 21.26 -39.24
N PHE A 62 23.83 21.97 -39.90
CA PHE A 62 25.20 22.06 -39.41
C PHE A 62 25.74 23.48 -39.48
N LEU A 63 26.51 23.82 -38.44
CA LEU A 63 27.09 25.14 -38.24
C LEU A 63 28.58 25.08 -38.53
N LEU A 64 29.01 25.92 -39.47
CA LEU A 64 30.40 26.15 -39.79
C LEU A 64 30.88 27.46 -39.17
N VAL A 65 32.12 27.45 -38.71
CA VAL A 65 32.82 28.65 -38.26
C VAL A 65 34.04 28.87 -39.16
N THR A 66 34.08 30.01 -39.85
CA THR A 66 35.13 30.33 -40.82
C THR A 66 36.38 30.90 -40.14
N GLY A 67 37.53 30.84 -40.84
CA GLY A 67 38.76 31.50 -40.40
C GLY A 67 38.65 33.02 -40.26
N GLN A 68 37.63 33.65 -40.88
CA GLN A 68 37.26 35.05 -40.71
C GLN A 68 36.26 35.29 -39.57
N GLN A 69 36.12 34.36 -38.62
CA GLN A 69 35.21 34.47 -37.46
C GLN A 69 33.74 34.74 -37.84
N THR A 70 33.29 34.10 -38.92
CA THR A 70 31.91 34.17 -39.42
C THR A 70 31.21 32.83 -39.20
N LEU A 71 29.93 32.86 -38.82
CA LEU A 71 29.04 31.71 -38.66
C LEU A 71 28.26 31.50 -39.95
N ILE A 72 28.28 30.29 -40.50
CA ILE A 72 27.44 29.89 -41.64
C ILE A 72 26.60 28.69 -41.21
N MET A 73 25.27 28.85 -41.23
CA MET A 73 24.33 27.74 -41.02
C MET A 73 23.95 27.13 -42.36
N MET A 74 24.03 25.80 -42.46
CA MET A 74 23.64 25.03 -43.64
C MET A 74 22.58 23.97 -43.29
N THR A 75 21.79 23.56 -44.27
CA THR A 75 20.93 22.36 -44.19
C THR A 75 21.76 21.08 -44.26
N ARG A 76 21.17 19.93 -43.91
CA ARG A 76 21.74 18.59 -44.16
C ARG A 76 22.16 18.36 -45.63
N ASP A 77 21.55 19.05 -46.58
CA ASP A 77 21.85 18.99 -48.02
C ASP A 77 22.94 19.99 -48.45
N PHE A 78 23.70 20.56 -47.50
CA PHE A 78 24.81 21.50 -47.71
C PHE A 78 24.39 22.86 -48.33
N GLU A 79 23.10 23.20 -48.30
CA GLU A 79 22.60 24.51 -48.75
C GLU A 79 22.75 25.58 -47.65
N PRO A 80 23.37 26.74 -47.92
CA PRO A 80 23.53 27.82 -46.94
C PRO A 80 22.21 28.57 -46.67
N ILE A 81 21.84 28.65 -45.39
CA ILE A 81 20.62 29.31 -44.91
C ILE A 81 20.91 30.77 -44.52
N THR A 82 21.89 30.96 -43.62
CA THR A 82 22.19 32.26 -43.00
C THR A 82 23.68 32.38 -42.72
N GLU A 83 24.25 33.56 -42.99
CA GLU A 83 25.61 33.95 -42.60
C GLU A 83 25.58 35.12 -41.62
N LYS A 84 26.37 35.05 -40.53
CA LYS A 84 26.47 36.10 -39.49
C LYS A 84 27.89 36.21 -38.92
N GLN A 85 28.33 37.44 -38.66
CA GLN A 85 29.56 37.67 -37.88
C GLN A 85 29.38 37.21 -36.41
N ILE A 86 30.38 36.50 -35.86
CA ILE A 86 30.38 36.08 -34.44
C ILE A 86 30.38 37.30 -33.51
N HIS A 87 31.16 38.32 -33.87
CA HIS A 87 31.37 39.50 -33.03
C HIS A 87 30.34 40.57 -33.37
N GLN A 88 29.29 40.64 -32.54
CA GLN A 88 28.29 41.70 -32.53
C GLN A 88 28.41 42.51 -31.23
N ASP A 89 28.12 43.81 -31.32
CA ASP A 89 28.15 44.77 -30.20
C ASP A 89 26.87 44.75 -29.36
N ASP A 90 25.78 44.29 -29.96
CA ASP A 90 24.49 44.13 -29.28
C ASP A 90 24.51 42.95 -28.31
N PHE A 91 23.73 43.10 -27.23
CA PHE A 91 23.52 42.03 -26.25
C PHE A 91 22.75 40.85 -26.86
N GLY A 92 21.84 41.10 -27.80
CA GLY A 92 20.90 40.12 -28.37
C GLY A 92 19.44 40.46 -28.07
N GLU A 93 18.50 39.66 -28.59
CA GLU A 93 17.05 39.87 -28.46
C GLU A 93 16.52 39.67 -27.03
N GLU A 94 17.10 38.77 -26.23
CA GLU A 94 16.73 38.56 -24.81
C GLU A 94 17.33 39.63 -23.87
N LYS A 95 17.53 40.85 -24.37
CA LYS A 95 18.03 42.00 -23.60
C LYS A 95 17.09 42.32 -22.45
N PHE A 96 17.56 42.11 -21.22
CA PHE A 96 16.78 42.29 -20.00
C PHE A 96 16.16 43.69 -19.90
N VAL A 97 14.84 43.80 -20.12
CA VAL A 97 14.03 44.97 -19.72
C VAL A 97 13.77 44.90 -18.22
N ALA A 98 14.84 44.91 -17.42
CA ALA A 98 14.74 44.95 -15.98
C ALA A 98 14.18 46.32 -15.56
N LEU A 99 12.95 46.33 -15.03
CA LEU A 99 12.26 47.53 -14.50
C LEU A 99 12.95 48.19 -13.29
N GLY A 100 14.20 47.82 -12.97
CA GLY A 100 15.02 48.47 -11.95
C GLY A 100 14.61 48.17 -10.51
N TRP A 101 13.74 47.21 -10.23
CA TRP A 101 13.43 46.84 -8.84
C TRP A 101 14.47 45.85 -8.30
N GLY A 102 15.50 46.38 -7.64
CA GLY A 102 16.49 45.58 -6.88
C GLY A 102 17.96 45.78 -7.24
N LYS A 103 18.30 46.57 -8.27
CA LYS A 103 19.71 46.93 -8.53
C LYS A 103 20.27 47.79 -7.39
N LYS A 104 21.57 47.69 -7.09
CA LYS A 104 22.25 48.58 -6.11
C LYS A 104 22.04 50.07 -6.42
N GLU A 105 21.96 50.43 -7.70
CA GLU A 105 21.62 51.77 -8.22
C GLU A 105 20.26 52.30 -7.72
N THR A 106 19.32 51.40 -7.43
CA THR A 106 17.90 51.69 -7.13
C THR A 106 17.51 51.49 -5.66
N GLN A 107 18.40 50.90 -4.87
CA GLN A 107 18.28 50.88 -3.41
C GLN A 107 18.72 52.22 -2.81
N PHE A 108 18.07 52.62 -1.72
CA PHE A 108 18.26 53.93 -1.08
C PHE A 108 19.61 54.01 -0.33
N HIS A 109 20.68 54.28 -1.07
CA HIS A 109 22.01 54.52 -0.52
C HIS A 109 22.19 56.01 -0.17
N GLY A 110 22.83 56.28 0.98
CA GLY A 110 23.24 57.63 1.39
C GLY A 110 24.20 58.29 0.40
N SER A 111 24.48 59.59 0.59
CA SER A 111 25.22 60.44 -0.36
C SER A 111 26.58 59.88 -0.81
N GLU A 112 27.29 59.14 0.05
CA GLU A 112 28.57 58.48 -0.30
C GLU A 112 28.38 57.24 -1.20
N GLY A 113 27.31 56.47 -1.01
CA GLY A 113 27.04 55.25 -1.77
C GLY A 113 26.69 55.50 -3.24
N LYS A 114 26.07 56.65 -3.55
CA LYS A 114 25.78 57.05 -4.94
C LYS A 114 27.03 57.34 -5.78
N GLN A 115 28.14 57.78 -5.15
CA GLN A 115 29.40 58.02 -5.87
C GLN A 115 30.16 56.70 -6.12
N ALA A 116 30.04 55.73 -5.22
CA ALA A 116 30.65 54.39 -5.39
C ALA A 116 29.99 53.56 -6.52
N ALA A 117 28.70 53.78 -6.81
CA ALA A 117 27.98 53.04 -7.84
C ALA A 117 28.37 53.41 -9.29
N HIS A 118 28.84 54.64 -9.54
CA HIS A 118 29.10 55.13 -10.90
C HIS A 118 30.50 54.80 -11.47
N ARG A 119 31.36 54.08 -10.73
CA ARG A 119 32.70 53.69 -11.20
C ARG A 119 33.10 52.30 -10.74
N LYS A 120 32.88 51.31 -11.62
CA LYS A 120 33.80 50.21 -11.96
C LYS A 120 33.20 49.41 -13.12
N GLN A 121 33.57 49.76 -14.35
CA GLN A 121 33.67 48.72 -15.38
C GLN A 121 34.84 47.83 -14.94
N THR A 122 34.60 46.53 -14.81
CA THR A 122 35.66 45.58 -14.48
C THR A 122 36.50 45.37 -15.72
N GLU A 123 37.73 45.90 -15.73
CA GLU A 123 38.72 45.55 -16.75
C GLU A 123 38.99 44.05 -16.63
N VAL A 124 38.59 43.29 -17.65
CA VAL A 124 38.79 41.84 -17.72
C VAL A 124 40.14 41.56 -18.36
N PRO A 125 41.01 40.73 -17.75
CA PRO A 125 42.27 40.33 -18.36
C PRO A 125 42.01 39.52 -19.64
N PRO A 126 42.96 39.52 -20.60
CA PRO A 126 42.86 38.67 -21.79
C PRO A 126 42.87 37.18 -21.43
N ALA A 127 42.49 36.34 -22.39
CA ALA A 127 42.47 34.89 -22.25
C ALA A 127 43.84 34.33 -21.81
N SER A 128 43.83 33.24 -21.05
CA SER A 128 45.04 32.62 -20.51
C SER A 128 46.00 32.19 -21.62
N ALA A 129 47.31 32.27 -21.37
CA ALA A 129 48.36 32.08 -22.38
C ALA A 129 48.43 30.66 -23.01
N TRP A 130 47.59 29.73 -22.55
CA TRP A 130 47.45 28.36 -23.06
C TRP A 130 46.11 28.11 -23.78
N ASP A 131 45.17 29.07 -23.79
CA ASP A 131 43.94 29.02 -24.59
C ASP A 131 44.33 29.00 -26.08
N ASP A 132 43.74 28.08 -26.86
CA ASP A 132 44.07 27.94 -28.28
C ASP A 132 43.52 29.07 -29.18
N GLY A 133 42.72 29.98 -28.61
CA GLY A 133 42.08 31.11 -29.28
C GLY A 133 40.95 30.73 -30.23
N ARG A 134 40.67 29.43 -30.41
CA ARG A 134 39.69 28.94 -31.39
C ARG A 134 38.26 29.06 -30.84
N PRO A 135 37.28 29.36 -31.70
CA PRO A 135 35.89 29.33 -31.30
C PRO A 135 35.48 27.90 -30.89
N ARG A 136 34.65 27.78 -29.86
CA ARG A 136 33.99 26.52 -29.48
C ARG A 136 32.49 26.67 -29.66
N VAL A 137 31.84 25.61 -30.14
CA VAL A 137 30.41 25.55 -30.47
C VAL A 137 29.79 24.41 -29.67
N THR A 138 28.61 24.63 -29.10
CA THR A 138 27.83 23.58 -28.43
C THR A 138 26.33 23.85 -28.59
N TRP A 139 25.56 22.81 -28.88
CA TRP A 139 24.12 22.89 -29.08
C TRP A 139 23.35 22.51 -27.82
N ARG A 140 22.17 23.11 -27.59
CA ARG A 140 21.18 22.55 -26.68
C ARG A 140 20.65 21.23 -27.27
N GLY A 141 20.32 20.25 -26.43
CA GLY A 141 20.00 18.88 -26.85
C GLY A 141 18.77 18.73 -27.76
N ASP A 142 17.96 19.77 -27.93
CA ASP A 142 16.80 19.81 -28.84
C ASP A 142 17.06 20.63 -30.13
N GLY A 143 18.30 21.05 -30.38
CA GLY A 143 18.68 21.77 -31.60
C GLY A 143 18.05 23.16 -31.77
N GLN A 144 17.42 23.74 -30.74
CA GLN A 144 16.78 25.06 -30.84
C GLN A 144 17.74 26.24 -30.62
N PHE A 145 18.85 26.01 -29.90
CA PHE A 145 19.82 27.04 -29.55
C PHE A 145 21.25 26.50 -29.64
N VAL A 146 22.17 27.39 -29.97
CA VAL A 146 23.61 27.11 -30.05
C VAL A 146 24.39 28.19 -29.30
N ALA A 147 25.35 27.77 -28.47
CA ALA A 147 26.29 28.65 -27.79
C ALA A 147 27.64 28.63 -28.51
N VAL A 148 28.17 29.82 -28.78
CA VAL A 148 29.47 30.03 -29.42
C VAL A 148 30.37 30.81 -28.46
N SER A 149 31.46 30.20 -28.02
CA SER A 149 32.51 30.83 -27.20
C SER A 149 33.67 31.26 -28.08
N ALA A 150 34.00 32.55 -28.09
CA ALA A 150 35.08 33.10 -28.91
C ALA A 150 35.84 34.23 -28.20
N VAL A 151 37.13 34.38 -28.50
CA VAL A 151 37.97 35.47 -27.97
C VAL A 151 37.61 36.77 -28.70
N CYS A 152 37.21 37.80 -27.95
CA CYS A 152 36.78 39.07 -28.50
C CYS A 152 38.00 39.92 -28.91
N PRO A 153 38.14 40.33 -30.20
CA PRO A 153 39.33 41.04 -30.67
C PRO A 153 39.67 42.32 -29.90
N GLU A 154 38.65 43.06 -29.45
CA GLU A 154 38.82 44.32 -28.73
C GLU A 154 39.35 44.17 -27.30
N THR A 155 38.90 43.13 -26.57
CA THR A 155 39.19 42.95 -25.15
C THR A 155 40.20 41.84 -24.88
N GLY A 156 40.56 41.04 -25.89
CA GLY A 156 41.41 39.86 -25.75
C GLY A 156 40.82 38.74 -24.88
N ALA A 157 39.59 38.91 -24.40
CA ALA A 157 38.92 38.02 -23.47
C ALA A 157 37.82 37.21 -24.14
N ARG A 158 37.60 35.98 -23.66
CA ARG A 158 36.59 35.07 -24.20
C ARG A 158 35.18 35.50 -23.78
N LYS A 159 34.24 35.50 -24.73
CA LYS A 159 32.81 35.80 -24.53
C LYS A 159 31.98 34.66 -25.13
N ILE A 160 30.88 34.31 -24.47
CA ILE A 160 29.91 33.31 -24.94
C ILE A 160 28.72 34.06 -25.54
N ARG A 161 28.27 33.66 -26.73
CA ARG A 161 27.06 34.18 -27.37
C ARG A 161 26.08 33.05 -27.65
N VAL A 162 24.81 33.27 -27.33
CA VAL A 162 23.73 32.32 -27.55
C VAL A 162 22.92 32.78 -28.75
N TRP A 163 22.72 31.87 -29.71
CA TRP A 163 21.95 32.08 -30.92
C TRP A 163 20.78 31.10 -30.95
N ASN A 164 19.68 31.47 -31.58
CA ASN A 164 18.62 30.51 -31.92
C ASN A 164 18.99 29.72 -33.19
N ARG A 165 18.11 28.78 -33.58
CA ARG A 165 18.25 27.92 -34.76
C ARG A 165 18.43 28.70 -36.07
N GLU A 166 17.89 29.92 -36.17
CA GLU A 166 17.96 30.79 -37.34
C GLU A 166 19.22 31.71 -37.39
N LEU A 167 20.18 31.53 -36.46
CA LEU A 167 21.33 32.44 -36.23
C LEU A 167 20.93 33.89 -35.91
N VAL A 168 19.86 34.09 -35.15
CA VAL A 168 19.55 35.36 -34.50
C VAL A 168 20.15 35.38 -33.09
N LEU A 169 20.92 36.44 -32.78
CA LEU A 169 21.60 36.58 -31.49
C LEU A 169 20.58 36.80 -30.36
N GLN A 170 20.53 35.87 -29.42
CA GLN A 170 19.61 35.90 -28.28
C GLN A 170 20.26 36.58 -27.07
N SER A 171 21.48 36.20 -26.72
CA SER A 171 22.22 36.82 -25.61
C SER A 171 23.74 36.81 -25.82
N THR A 172 24.44 37.67 -25.09
CA THR A 172 25.90 37.74 -24.99
C THR A 172 26.27 37.73 -23.51
N SER A 173 27.21 36.89 -23.12
CA SER A 173 27.64 36.77 -21.73
C SER A 173 28.19 38.09 -21.20
N GLU A 174 27.94 38.36 -19.91
CA GLU A 174 28.65 39.43 -19.20
C GLU A 174 30.19 39.22 -19.27
N PRO A 175 31.00 40.29 -19.12
CA PRO A 175 32.47 40.17 -19.13
C PRO A 175 32.97 39.41 -17.89
N ILE A 176 33.16 38.10 -18.04
CA ILE A 176 33.65 37.19 -16.99
C ILE A 176 35.18 37.14 -17.03
N SER A 177 35.83 37.47 -15.91
CA SER A 177 37.29 37.47 -15.78
C SER A 177 37.86 36.05 -15.75
N GLY A 178 38.84 35.74 -16.61
CA GLY A 178 39.52 34.44 -16.62
C GLY A 178 38.67 33.29 -17.16
N LEU A 179 37.70 33.56 -18.04
CA LEU A 179 36.92 32.54 -18.74
C LEU A 179 37.78 31.80 -19.77
N GLU A 180 37.76 30.47 -19.75
CA GLU A 180 38.63 29.59 -20.54
C GLU A 180 37.91 28.96 -21.75
N GLN A 181 38.65 28.22 -22.58
CA GLN A 181 38.17 27.64 -23.83
C GLN A 181 37.04 26.62 -23.71
N ALA A 182 36.97 25.86 -22.61
CA ALA A 182 36.06 24.72 -22.52
C ALA A 182 34.59 25.17 -22.40
N LEU A 183 33.69 24.51 -23.15
CA LEU A 183 32.30 24.92 -23.31
C LEU A 183 31.41 23.69 -23.55
N ALA A 184 30.33 23.53 -22.77
CA ALA A 184 29.34 22.48 -23.00
C ALA A 184 27.93 22.88 -22.54
N TRP A 185 26.93 22.82 -23.42
CA TRP A 185 25.54 22.98 -23.02
C TRP A 185 25.02 21.68 -22.39
N LYS A 186 24.32 21.77 -21.26
CA LYS A 186 23.61 20.65 -20.64
C LYS A 186 22.42 20.20 -21.53
N PRO A 187 22.43 19.00 -22.17
CA PRO A 187 21.47 18.64 -23.21
C PRO A 187 20.00 18.88 -22.82
N SER A 188 19.62 18.45 -21.62
CA SER A 188 18.36 18.76 -20.96
C SER A 188 18.58 19.80 -19.85
N GLY A 189 18.50 21.08 -20.21
CA GLY A 189 18.59 22.20 -19.26
C GLY A 189 18.91 23.57 -19.87
N SER A 190 18.95 24.57 -19.00
CA SER A 190 19.32 25.96 -19.31
C SER A 190 20.81 26.30 -19.07
N LEU A 191 21.57 25.35 -18.51
CA LEU A 191 22.94 25.54 -18.02
C LEU A 191 23.97 25.26 -19.13
N ILE A 192 24.81 26.26 -19.39
CA ILE A 192 26.01 26.19 -20.22
C ILE A 192 27.21 26.13 -19.28
N ALA A 193 27.94 25.02 -19.27
CA ALA A 193 29.15 24.84 -18.48
C ALA A 193 30.36 25.44 -19.21
N SER A 194 31.21 26.14 -18.46
CA SER A 194 32.52 26.64 -18.89
C SER A 194 33.47 26.66 -17.70
N THR A 195 34.76 26.89 -17.89
CA THR A 195 35.74 26.98 -16.79
C THR A 195 36.28 28.39 -16.59
N GLN A 196 36.59 28.72 -15.35
CA GLN A 196 37.05 30.04 -14.93
C GLN A 196 38.24 29.95 -13.97
N GLU A 197 39.35 30.59 -14.35
CA GLU A 197 40.54 30.71 -13.50
C GLU A 197 40.42 31.93 -12.57
N LYS A 198 40.16 31.70 -11.28
CA LYS A 198 40.11 32.76 -10.25
C LYS A 198 41.44 32.87 -9.50
N PRO A 199 41.71 33.95 -8.75
CA PRO A 199 43.02 34.19 -8.13
C PRO A 199 43.58 33.04 -7.26
N ASN A 200 42.71 32.27 -6.60
CA ASN A 200 43.09 31.20 -5.66
C ASN A 200 42.47 29.83 -6.00
N ARG A 201 41.64 29.71 -7.04
CA ARG A 201 40.85 28.50 -7.35
C ARG A 201 40.52 28.38 -8.83
N HIS A 202 40.36 27.16 -9.30
CA HIS A 202 39.94 26.84 -10.67
C HIS A 202 38.52 26.28 -10.59
N ASP A 203 37.56 26.99 -11.17
CA ASP A 203 36.15 26.65 -11.02
C ASP A 203 35.52 26.26 -12.36
N VAL A 204 34.59 25.29 -12.32
CA VAL A 204 33.56 25.13 -13.35
C VAL A 204 32.45 26.11 -13.00
N VAL A 205 32.09 26.97 -13.96
CA VAL A 205 31.01 27.95 -13.85
C VAL A 205 29.90 27.61 -14.82
N PHE A 206 28.67 27.94 -14.44
CA PHE A 206 27.53 27.77 -15.33
C PHE A 206 26.95 29.12 -15.71
N LEU A 207 26.52 29.24 -16.96
CA LEU A 207 25.75 30.37 -17.47
C LEU A 207 24.36 29.90 -17.87
N GLU A 208 23.37 30.77 -17.74
CA GLU A 208 22.06 30.58 -18.34
C GLU A 208 22.04 31.06 -19.81
N LYS A 209 21.02 30.66 -20.56
CA LYS A 209 20.78 31.12 -21.95
C LYS A 209 20.71 32.65 -22.12
N ASN A 210 20.52 33.40 -21.04
CA ASN A 210 20.47 34.87 -20.99
C ASN A 210 21.86 35.53 -20.82
N GLY A 211 22.94 34.74 -20.75
CA GLY A 211 24.32 35.23 -20.59
C GLY A 211 24.75 35.55 -19.16
N LEU A 212 23.89 35.29 -18.16
CA LEU A 212 24.19 35.51 -16.73
C LEU A 212 24.77 34.25 -16.08
N LEU A 213 25.65 34.42 -15.09
CA LEU A 213 26.28 33.33 -14.34
C LEU A 213 25.33 32.78 -13.26
N HIS A 214 25.12 31.45 -13.27
CA HIS A 214 24.22 30.73 -12.36
C HIS A 214 24.96 29.57 -11.67
N GLY A 215 25.72 29.90 -10.63
CA GLY A 215 26.42 28.91 -9.80
C GLY A 215 27.75 28.41 -10.36
N GLU A 216 28.48 27.71 -9.50
CA GLU A 216 29.87 27.29 -9.71
C GLU A 216 30.24 26.12 -8.79
N PHE A 217 31.27 25.35 -9.15
CA PHE A 217 31.98 24.45 -8.24
C PHE A 217 33.49 24.45 -8.51
N THR A 218 34.28 24.13 -7.50
CA THR A 218 35.76 24.20 -7.55
C THR A 218 36.36 22.84 -7.88
N LEU A 219 37.29 22.80 -8.84
CA LEU A 219 38.07 21.61 -9.17
C LEU A 219 39.13 21.32 -8.07
N PRO A 220 39.52 20.06 -7.82
CA PRO A 220 40.41 19.67 -6.71
C PRO A 220 41.90 19.97 -7.00
N PHE A 221 42.21 21.08 -7.66
CA PHE A 221 43.55 21.48 -8.07
C PHE A 221 43.83 22.93 -7.64
N GLN A 222 45.09 23.24 -7.37
CA GLN A 222 45.54 24.62 -7.15
C GLN A 222 45.61 25.36 -8.50
N LYS A 223 45.52 26.70 -8.44
CA LYS A 223 45.64 27.56 -9.62
C LYS A 223 46.88 27.22 -10.45
N GLY A 224 46.70 27.07 -11.76
CA GLY A 224 47.79 26.82 -12.71
C GLY A 224 48.47 25.45 -12.58
N GLN A 225 47.85 24.47 -11.90
CA GLN A 225 48.31 23.07 -11.93
C GLN A 225 47.81 22.34 -13.18
N VAL A 226 46.55 22.53 -13.56
CA VAL A 226 45.92 21.85 -14.70
C VAL A 226 45.26 22.86 -15.63
N LYS A 227 45.17 22.51 -16.92
CA LYS A 227 44.28 23.13 -17.90
C LYS A 227 43.09 22.23 -18.17
N VAL A 228 41.94 22.82 -18.50
CA VAL A 228 40.75 22.09 -18.91
C VAL A 228 40.71 22.09 -20.44
N ASN A 229 40.84 20.91 -21.04
CA ASN A 229 40.75 20.76 -22.48
C ASN A 229 39.29 20.86 -22.94
N GLU A 230 38.42 20.03 -22.36
CA GLU A 230 37.03 19.85 -22.77
C GLU A 230 36.10 19.56 -21.57
N LEU A 231 34.83 19.95 -21.75
CA LEU A 231 33.70 19.63 -20.88
C LEU A 231 32.69 18.84 -21.72
N LEU A 232 32.14 17.75 -21.18
CA LEU A 232 31.25 16.86 -21.93
C LEU A 232 30.11 16.37 -21.05
N TRP A 233 28.89 16.81 -21.36
CA TRP A 233 27.68 16.27 -20.74
C TRP A 233 27.26 14.97 -21.42
N ASN A 234 26.79 14.01 -20.62
CA ASN A 234 26.17 12.80 -21.14
C ASN A 234 24.73 13.06 -21.62
N ALA A 235 24.18 12.14 -22.42
CA ALA A 235 22.89 12.33 -23.10
C ALA A 235 21.71 12.62 -22.14
N ASP A 236 21.63 11.94 -20.99
CA ASP A 236 20.57 12.17 -20.00
C ASP A 236 20.82 13.38 -19.06
N SER A 237 21.97 14.06 -19.22
CA SER A 237 22.37 15.25 -18.48
C SER A 237 22.57 15.06 -16.96
N THR A 238 22.90 13.85 -16.51
CA THR A 238 23.21 13.52 -15.10
C THR A 238 24.70 13.55 -14.77
N ILE A 239 25.58 13.34 -15.76
CA ILE A 239 27.04 13.28 -15.60
C ILE A 239 27.71 14.35 -16.47
N LEU A 240 28.61 15.13 -15.86
CA LEU A 240 29.55 16.02 -16.53
C LEU A 240 30.95 15.39 -16.48
N ALA A 241 31.46 14.98 -17.63
CA ALA A 241 32.86 14.59 -17.78
C ALA A 241 33.74 15.83 -18.03
N ILE A 242 34.92 15.84 -17.43
CA ILE A 242 35.91 16.92 -17.56
C ILE A 242 37.25 16.30 -17.94
N TRP A 243 37.81 16.72 -19.08
CA TRP A 243 39.16 16.33 -19.52
C TRP A 243 40.16 17.40 -19.10
N LEU A 244 41.11 16.99 -18.27
CA LEU A 244 42.16 17.83 -17.68
C LEU A 244 43.55 17.35 -18.14
N GLU A 245 44.49 18.28 -18.25
CA GLU A 245 45.91 18.00 -18.48
C GLU A 245 46.79 18.87 -17.58
N ASP A 246 47.91 18.33 -17.11
CA ASP A 246 48.88 19.10 -16.32
C ASP A 246 49.49 20.28 -17.10
N LEU A 247 49.53 21.45 -16.47
CA LEU A 247 50.27 22.62 -16.95
C LEU A 247 51.76 22.47 -16.59
N LYS A 248 52.59 22.27 -17.61
CA LYS A 248 54.03 21.95 -17.47
C LYS A 248 54.82 22.98 -16.65
N LYS A 249 55.82 22.47 -15.92
CA LYS A 249 56.97 23.25 -15.39
C LYS A 249 58.33 22.84 -15.95
N ASP A 250 58.46 21.62 -16.49
CA ASP A 250 59.68 21.08 -17.10
C ASP A 250 59.44 20.64 -18.55
N GLU A 251 60.42 20.85 -19.43
CA GLU A 251 60.27 20.62 -20.88
C GLU A 251 60.29 19.12 -21.26
N ASN A 252 61.01 18.28 -20.51
CA ASN A 252 61.36 16.90 -20.89
C ASN A 252 60.29 15.81 -20.58
N CYS A 253 59.19 16.13 -19.89
CA CYS A 253 58.10 15.17 -19.65
C CYS A 253 56.83 15.55 -20.43
N LYS A 254 56.03 14.55 -20.82
CA LYS A 254 54.66 14.76 -21.29
C LYS A 254 53.73 15.03 -20.08
N PRO A 255 52.68 15.86 -20.24
CA PRO A 255 51.74 16.15 -19.16
C PRO A 255 50.89 14.91 -18.84
N ASN A 256 50.52 14.72 -17.58
CA ASN A 256 49.51 13.70 -17.25
C ASN A 256 48.15 14.16 -17.77
N SER A 257 47.33 13.21 -18.20
CA SER A 257 45.93 13.45 -18.57
C SER A 257 44.99 12.81 -17.54
N TYR A 258 43.90 13.51 -17.21
CA TYR A 258 42.87 13.05 -16.29
C TYR A 258 41.49 13.20 -16.91
N VAL A 259 40.59 12.26 -16.60
CA VAL A 259 39.15 12.39 -16.88
C VAL A 259 38.39 12.26 -15.56
N GLN A 260 37.67 13.32 -15.18
CA GLN A 260 36.87 13.35 -13.95
C GLN A 260 35.38 13.30 -14.28
N LEU A 261 34.63 12.48 -13.53
CA LEU A 261 33.17 12.37 -13.66
C LEU A 261 32.47 13.04 -12.49
N TRP A 262 31.77 14.13 -12.79
CA TRP A 262 31.06 14.97 -11.83
C TRP A 262 29.55 14.78 -11.96
N THR A 263 28.87 14.75 -10.82
CA THR A 263 27.42 14.55 -10.72
C THR A 263 26.83 15.55 -9.73
N THR A 264 25.55 15.92 -9.86
CA THR A 264 24.92 16.90 -8.96
C THR A 264 23.68 16.35 -8.26
N GLY A 265 23.52 16.69 -6.97
CA GLY A 265 22.37 16.33 -6.15
C GLY A 265 22.27 17.26 -4.94
N ASN A 266 21.05 17.66 -4.55
CA ASN A 266 20.81 18.66 -3.49
C ASN A 266 21.64 19.96 -3.65
N TYR A 267 21.86 20.41 -4.90
CA TYR A 267 22.72 21.55 -5.28
C TYR A 267 24.21 21.42 -4.91
N HIS A 268 24.66 20.23 -4.48
CA HIS A 268 26.08 19.91 -4.32
C HIS A 268 26.62 19.19 -5.57
N TRP A 269 27.91 19.34 -5.83
CA TRP A 269 28.62 18.68 -6.91
C TRP A 269 29.58 17.64 -6.35
N TYR A 270 29.36 16.38 -6.73
CA TYR A 270 30.15 15.24 -6.28
C TYR A 270 31.09 14.78 -7.38
N LEU A 271 32.38 14.71 -7.07
CA LEU A 271 33.36 13.99 -7.90
C LEU A 271 33.20 12.49 -7.61
N LYS A 272 32.69 11.72 -8.58
CA LYS A 272 32.38 10.29 -8.38
C LYS A 272 33.50 9.35 -8.79
N GLN A 273 34.27 9.73 -9.81
CA GLN A 273 35.36 8.93 -10.37
C GLN A 273 36.44 9.86 -10.91
N SER A 274 37.70 9.47 -10.75
CA SER A 274 38.85 10.19 -11.30
C SER A 274 39.78 9.20 -12.00
N LEU A 275 39.83 9.28 -13.33
CA LEU A 275 40.63 8.42 -14.19
C LEU A 275 41.96 9.11 -14.50
N HIS A 276 43.06 8.52 -14.06
CA HIS A 276 44.41 9.00 -14.37
C HIS A 276 45.03 8.16 -15.49
N PHE A 277 45.47 8.78 -16.57
CA PHE A 277 46.07 8.09 -17.72
C PHE A 277 47.61 8.13 -17.72
N GLY A 278 48.23 8.87 -16.79
CA GLY A 278 49.68 8.99 -16.67
C GLY A 278 50.34 9.77 -17.82
N ASN A 279 51.65 9.61 -17.96
CA ASN A 279 52.52 10.40 -18.84
C ASN A 279 53.10 9.60 -20.04
N LEU A 280 52.74 8.32 -20.20
CA LEU A 280 53.21 7.49 -21.31
C LEU A 280 52.59 7.94 -22.63
N GLU A 281 53.38 7.92 -23.71
CA GLU A 281 52.93 8.42 -25.02
C GLU A 281 51.66 7.75 -25.54
N LYS A 282 51.49 6.44 -25.31
CA LYS A 282 50.33 5.66 -25.77
C LYS A 282 49.04 5.95 -24.99
N ASN A 283 49.14 6.60 -23.83
CA ASN A 283 48.00 6.89 -22.96
C ASN A 283 47.49 8.32 -23.11
N GLN A 284 48.19 9.17 -23.87
CA GLN A 284 47.76 10.55 -24.09
C GLN A 284 46.41 10.55 -24.81
N LEU A 285 45.41 11.21 -24.23
CA LEU A 285 44.08 11.30 -24.84
C LEU A 285 44.13 12.11 -26.14
N VAL A 286 43.32 11.66 -27.11
CA VAL A 286 43.12 12.30 -28.42
C VAL A 286 41.67 12.74 -28.58
N SER A 287 40.72 11.93 -28.10
CA SER A 287 39.29 12.23 -28.14
C SER A 287 38.56 11.59 -26.97
N LEU A 288 37.52 12.26 -26.48
CA LEU A 288 36.63 11.83 -25.41
C LEU A 288 35.19 12.11 -25.85
N LEU A 289 34.31 11.11 -25.85
CA LEU A 289 32.92 11.25 -26.32
C LEU A 289 31.96 10.40 -25.49
N TRP A 290 30.76 10.91 -25.23
CA TRP A 290 29.64 10.10 -24.72
C TRP A 290 28.92 9.38 -25.87
N ASP A 291 28.45 8.16 -25.63
CA ASP A 291 27.58 7.44 -26.56
C ASP A 291 26.24 8.20 -26.69
N PRO A 292 25.77 8.52 -27.91
CA PRO A 292 24.54 9.28 -28.11
C PRO A 292 23.26 8.48 -27.79
N VAL A 293 23.33 7.15 -27.77
CA VAL A 293 22.19 6.25 -27.56
C VAL A 293 22.19 5.64 -26.15
N ILE A 294 23.37 5.36 -25.58
CA ILE A 294 23.54 4.72 -24.26
C ILE A 294 24.12 5.75 -23.28
N PRO A 295 23.29 6.42 -22.45
CA PRO A 295 23.69 7.62 -21.71
C PRO A 295 24.86 7.46 -20.73
N TYR A 296 25.23 6.23 -20.36
CA TYR A 296 26.29 5.93 -19.42
C TYR A 296 27.51 5.25 -20.05
N ARG A 297 27.62 5.23 -21.39
CA ARG A 297 28.84 4.78 -22.06
C ARG A 297 29.73 5.95 -22.45
N LEU A 298 30.98 5.89 -22.01
CA LEU A 298 32.03 6.86 -22.32
C LEU A 298 33.10 6.21 -23.20
N HIS A 299 33.36 6.81 -24.36
CA HIS A 299 34.37 6.41 -25.32
C HIS A 299 35.63 7.26 -25.12
N VAL A 300 36.79 6.61 -25.01
CA VAL A 300 38.10 7.26 -24.88
C VAL A 300 39.01 6.73 -25.98
N LEU A 301 39.60 7.64 -26.76
CA LEU A 301 40.61 7.31 -27.75
C LEU A 301 41.96 7.90 -27.34
N CYS A 302 42.95 7.04 -27.14
CA CYS A 302 44.32 7.41 -26.80
C CYS A 302 45.25 7.34 -28.02
N GLN A 303 46.38 8.03 -27.95
CA GLN A 303 47.37 8.12 -29.01
C GLN A 303 47.90 6.73 -29.42
N GLY A 304 47.87 6.43 -30.72
CA GLY A 304 48.21 5.11 -31.25
C GLY A 304 47.01 4.17 -31.46
N TRP A 305 45.80 4.71 -31.56
CA TRP A 305 44.54 3.97 -31.79
C TRP A 305 44.16 3.00 -30.67
N HIS A 306 44.60 3.27 -29.45
CA HIS A 306 44.12 2.53 -28.28
C HIS A 306 42.76 3.06 -27.86
N TYR A 307 41.73 2.24 -28.03
CA TYR A 307 40.33 2.57 -27.76
C TYR A 307 39.85 1.89 -26.47
N LEU A 308 39.20 2.67 -25.62
CA LEU A 308 38.62 2.24 -24.34
C LEU A 308 37.14 2.65 -24.30
N SER A 309 36.29 1.76 -23.80
CA SER A 309 34.85 1.97 -23.63
C SER A 309 34.47 1.66 -22.19
N TYR A 310 33.99 2.67 -21.46
CA TYR A 310 33.55 2.52 -20.08
C TYR A 310 32.02 2.58 -19.99
N ASN A 311 31.40 1.49 -19.52
CA ASN A 311 29.97 1.44 -19.24
C ASN A 311 29.74 1.69 -17.74
N TRP A 312 29.05 2.77 -17.38
CA TRP A 312 28.78 3.16 -16.00
C TRP A 312 27.39 2.75 -15.54
N HIS A 313 27.24 2.45 -14.25
CA HIS A 313 25.95 2.22 -13.61
C HIS A 313 25.97 2.74 -12.17
N TRP A 314 24.80 3.08 -11.64
CA TRP A 314 24.66 3.56 -10.27
C TRP A 314 24.68 2.39 -9.28
N THR A 315 25.46 2.51 -8.21
CA THR A 315 25.48 1.55 -7.09
C THR A 315 25.33 2.28 -5.75
N ILE A 316 24.85 1.57 -4.73
CA ILE A 316 24.59 2.08 -3.38
C ILE A 316 25.40 1.22 -2.41
N ASN A 317 26.61 1.66 -2.08
CA ASN A 317 27.49 0.96 -1.15
C ASN A 317 26.95 1.11 0.28
N HIS A 318 26.51 0.01 0.87
CA HIS A 318 25.99 -0.04 2.24
C HIS A 318 26.38 -1.34 2.93
N GLY A 319 26.51 -1.29 4.26
CA GLY A 319 26.82 -2.47 5.07
C GLY A 319 25.66 -3.48 5.05
N MET A 320 25.96 -4.78 4.90
CA MET A 320 24.96 -5.85 4.93
C MET A 320 25.13 -6.70 6.20
N GLY A 321 24.11 -6.76 7.07
CA GLY A 321 24.16 -7.62 8.26
C GLY A 321 22.96 -7.49 9.19
N GLU A 322 22.83 -8.48 10.10
CA GLU A 322 21.64 -8.67 10.93
C GLU A 322 21.87 -8.38 12.43
N ASN A 323 23.11 -8.12 12.82
CA ASN A 323 23.53 -7.99 14.23
C ASN A 323 23.15 -6.64 14.85
N SER A 324 23.09 -6.60 16.18
CA SER A 324 22.73 -5.39 16.96
C SER A 324 23.81 -4.29 16.96
N GLN A 325 24.97 -4.56 16.37
CA GLN A 325 26.06 -3.60 16.13
C GLN A 325 26.02 -3.00 14.72
N HIS A 326 25.08 -3.41 13.86
CA HIS A 326 24.93 -2.86 12.50
C HIS A 326 24.26 -1.49 12.56
N VAL A 327 24.93 -0.47 12.01
CA VAL A 327 24.54 0.95 12.16
C VAL A 327 23.79 1.52 10.94
N ALA A 328 23.46 0.67 9.96
CA ALA A 328 22.92 1.07 8.65
C ALA A 328 23.80 2.13 7.96
N ASN A 329 25.11 1.86 7.90
CA ASN A 329 26.08 2.69 7.20
C ASN A 329 25.85 2.66 5.69
N VAL A 330 25.72 3.84 5.10
CA VAL A 330 25.74 4.06 3.64
C VAL A 330 26.86 5.05 3.34
N ALA A 331 27.71 4.70 2.38
CA ALA A 331 28.89 5.48 2.02
C ALA A 331 28.76 6.07 0.62
N VAL A 332 29.24 7.31 0.45
CA VAL A 332 29.13 8.09 -0.78
C VAL A 332 30.48 8.72 -1.11
N ILE A 333 31.00 8.45 -2.32
CA ILE A 333 32.23 9.07 -2.82
C ILE A 333 31.99 10.55 -3.13
N ASP A 334 32.92 11.40 -2.69
CA ASP A 334 33.05 12.81 -3.06
C ASP A 334 34.54 13.18 -3.20
N GLY A 335 35.14 12.77 -4.32
CA GLY A 335 36.55 13.01 -4.64
C GLY A 335 37.51 12.33 -3.68
N ASP A 336 38.28 13.13 -2.95
CA ASP A 336 39.22 12.72 -1.90
C ASP A 336 38.54 12.31 -0.57
N LYS A 337 37.21 12.32 -0.53
CA LYS A 337 36.41 12.05 0.67
C LYS A 337 35.42 10.91 0.46
N VAL A 338 35.22 10.12 1.50
CA VAL A 338 34.09 9.19 1.63
C VAL A 338 33.17 9.68 2.72
N LEU A 339 31.98 10.13 2.33
CA LEU A 339 30.93 10.63 3.21
C LEU A 339 30.11 9.44 3.71
N VAL A 340 30.02 9.23 5.03
CA VAL A 340 29.27 8.09 5.60
C VAL A 340 28.11 8.58 6.47
N THR A 341 26.93 8.02 6.24
CA THR A 341 25.72 8.29 7.03
C THR A 341 25.25 7.01 7.71
N ALA A 342 25.14 7.07 9.03
CA ALA A 342 24.79 5.95 9.90
C ALA A 342 23.28 6.01 10.24
N PHE A 343 22.44 5.44 9.38
CA PHE A 343 20.98 5.65 9.41
C PHE A 343 20.28 5.07 10.64
N GLN A 344 20.91 4.16 11.39
CA GLN A 344 20.37 3.69 12.67
C GLN A 344 20.32 4.81 13.71
N HIS A 345 21.33 5.68 13.73
CA HIS A 345 21.43 6.79 14.70
C HIS A 345 20.78 8.08 14.20
N ALA A 346 21.05 8.49 12.95
CA ALA A 346 20.60 9.76 12.42
C ALA A 346 20.34 9.70 10.90
N VAL A 347 19.21 10.25 10.48
CA VAL A 347 18.88 10.46 9.06
C VAL A 347 19.43 11.82 8.65
N VAL A 348 20.74 11.86 8.34
CA VAL A 348 21.41 13.08 7.90
C VAL A 348 21.15 13.29 6.39
N PRO A 349 20.63 14.45 5.95
CA PRO A 349 20.34 14.68 4.53
C PRO A 349 21.63 15.04 3.75
N PRO A 350 21.86 14.47 2.55
CA PRO A 350 22.99 14.85 1.70
C PRO A 350 22.95 16.34 1.32
N PRO A 351 24.09 17.03 1.16
CA PRO A 351 25.46 16.51 1.20
C PRO A 351 26.04 16.30 2.60
N MET A 352 25.30 16.63 3.67
CA MET A 352 25.78 16.38 5.03
C MET A 352 25.83 14.87 5.33
N CYS A 353 26.74 14.48 6.21
CA CYS A 353 26.98 13.10 6.62
C CYS A 353 27.17 12.99 8.14
N THR A 354 27.19 11.77 8.68
CA THR A 354 27.50 11.52 10.09
C THR A 354 28.97 11.81 10.38
N TYR A 355 29.87 11.30 9.52
CA TYR A 355 31.30 11.58 9.49
C TYR A 355 31.83 11.40 8.06
N HIS A 356 33.05 11.85 7.78
CA HIS A 356 33.74 11.58 6.53
C HIS A 356 35.15 11.05 6.77
N LEU A 357 35.60 10.19 5.86
CA LEU A 357 36.98 9.74 5.74
C LEU A 357 37.70 10.65 4.73
N GLN A 358 38.91 11.08 5.04
CA GLN A 358 39.73 11.97 4.21
C GLN A 358 40.96 11.21 3.70
N PHE A 359 41.10 11.14 2.38
CA PHE A 359 42.21 10.50 1.68
C PHE A 359 43.15 11.54 1.06
N THR A 360 44.30 11.07 0.56
CA THR A 360 45.28 11.87 -0.20
C THR A 360 44.97 11.92 -1.70
N GLN A 361 44.29 10.90 -2.21
CA GLN A 361 43.91 10.75 -3.62
C GLN A 361 42.40 10.64 -3.76
N ALA A 362 41.91 10.82 -4.98
CA ALA A 362 40.50 10.57 -5.29
C ALA A 362 40.16 9.08 -5.10
N VAL A 363 39.01 8.82 -4.49
CA VAL A 363 38.48 7.48 -4.27
C VAL A 363 37.68 7.03 -5.48
N ASN A 364 37.91 5.81 -5.95
CA ASN A 364 37.17 5.22 -7.07
C ASN A 364 36.18 4.13 -6.61
N GLN A 365 36.49 3.33 -5.56
CA GLN A 365 35.56 2.28 -5.09
C GLN A 365 35.49 2.15 -3.57
N ILE A 366 34.35 1.61 -3.09
CA ILE A 366 34.09 1.29 -1.69
C ILE A 366 33.47 -0.11 -1.62
N ALA A 367 34.05 -0.99 -0.80
CA ALA A 367 33.48 -2.27 -0.43
C ALA A 367 33.20 -2.32 1.08
N PHE A 368 32.04 -2.82 1.48
CA PHE A 368 31.76 -3.15 2.88
C PHE A 368 32.19 -4.59 3.16
N HIS A 369 32.60 -4.88 4.40
CA HIS A 369 32.92 -6.24 4.82
C HIS A 369 31.69 -7.15 4.70
N THR A 370 31.83 -8.31 4.04
CA THR A 370 30.69 -9.19 3.74
C THR A 370 30.16 -9.99 4.94
N ASP A 371 30.99 -10.34 5.94
CA ASP A 371 30.50 -10.94 7.19
C ASP A 371 29.50 -10.02 7.93
N PRO A 372 28.25 -10.49 8.17
CA PRO A 372 27.22 -9.75 8.93
C PRO A 372 27.66 -9.25 10.32
N LYS A 373 28.69 -9.84 10.94
CA LYS A 373 29.25 -9.37 12.21
C LYS A 373 30.05 -8.09 12.09
N HIS A 374 30.79 -7.94 10.99
CA HIS A 374 31.74 -6.85 10.74
C HIS A 374 31.23 -5.85 9.69
N SER A 375 29.96 -5.99 9.29
CA SER A 375 29.21 -5.16 8.33
C SER A 375 29.33 -3.62 8.39
N GLY A 376 29.89 -3.05 9.46
CA GLY A 376 30.24 -1.61 9.52
C GLY A 376 31.57 -1.28 8.84
N ASP A 377 32.50 -2.24 8.80
CA ASP A 377 33.87 -2.10 8.31
C ASP A 377 33.89 -1.88 6.78
N MET A 378 34.83 -1.06 6.32
CA MET A 378 34.93 -0.61 4.92
C MET A 378 36.34 -0.77 4.38
N ALA A 379 36.45 -1.20 3.12
CA ALA A 379 37.65 -1.13 2.30
C ALA A 379 37.45 -0.10 1.18
N ILE A 380 38.41 0.79 1.00
CA ILE A 380 38.35 1.89 0.03
C ILE A 380 39.50 1.73 -0.97
N LEU A 381 39.19 1.74 -2.27
CA LEU A 381 40.17 1.73 -3.36
C LEU A 381 40.34 3.15 -3.92
N ASP A 382 41.56 3.68 -3.85
CA ASP A 382 41.91 4.98 -4.42
C ASP A 382 42.42 4.88 -5.87
N ALA A 383 42.63 6.04 -6.50
CA ALA A 383 43.14 6.15 -7.87
C ALA A 383 44.60 5.70 -8.06
N ASP A 384 45.35 5.46 -6.98
CA ASP A 384 46.73 4.93 -7.01
C ASP A 384 46.76 3.39 -6.80
N ASN A 385 45.61 2.73 -6.87
CA ASN A 385 45.42 1.29 -6.62
C ASN A 385 45.81 0.84 -5.19
N ARG A 386 45.58 1.70 -4.20
CA ARG A 386 45.75 1.38 -2.78
C ARG A 386 44.40 1.02 -2.15
N ILE A 387 44.38 -0.04 -1.34
CA ILE A 387 43.20 -0.45 -0.56
C ILE A 387 43.42 -0.06 0.91
N SER A 388 42.71 0.96 1.39
CA SER A 388 42.69 1.34 2.81
C SER A 388 41.52 0.70 3.54
N VAL A 389 41.82 0.03 4.65
CA VAL A 389 40.86 -0.77 5.44
C VAL A 389 40.54 -0.07 6.75
N TYR A 390 39.25 0.21 6.96
CA TYR A 390 38.70 0.87 8.14
C TYR A 390 37.83 -0.09 8.94
N ARG A 391 38.08 -0.17 10.25
CA ARG A 391 37.41 -1.10 11.17
C ARG A 391 36.76 -0.42 12.37
N TYR A 392 35.73 -1.04 12.91
CA TYR A 392 35.05 -0.68 14.15
C TYR A 392 35.57 -1.51 15.33
N GLY A 393 35.99 -0.85 16.42
CA GLY A 393 36.53 -1.54 17.60
C GLY A 393 37.02 -0.62 18.71
N GLN A 394 37.61 -1.21 19.77
CA GLN A 394 38.06 -0.51 20.98
C GLN A 394 39.36 0.31 20.82
N SER A 395 39.51 1.05 19.71
CA SER A 395 40.54 2.08 19.63
C SER A 395 40.13 3.29 20.49
N THR A 396 40.97 3.65 21.46
CA THR A 396 40.78 4.88 22.27
C THR A 396 41.32 6.13 21.57
N VAL A 397 41.96 5.97 20.41
CA VAL A 397 42.58 7.05 19.64
C VAL A 397 41.60 7.49 18.55
N LYS A 398 41.30 8.79 18.51
CA LYS A 398 40.61 9.39 17.36
C LYS A 398 41.58 9.46 16.19
N ASP A 399 41.26 8.71 15.14
CA ASP A 399 41.99 8.75 13.87
C ASP A 399 41.92 10.16 13.24
N SER A 400 43.04 10.65 12.72
CA SER A 400 43.13 11.98 12.08
C SER A 400 42.51 12.03 10.68
N THR A 401 42.36 10.88 10.02
CA THR A 401 41.68 10.73 8.72
C THR A 401 40.16 10.80 8.85
N VAL A 402 39.61 10.59 10.05
CA VAL A 402 38.16 10.54 10.30
C VAL A 402 37.68 11.84 10.94
N ARG A 403 36.78 12.53 10.25
CA ARG A 403 36.23 13.83 10.68
C ARG A 403 34.73 13.74 10.89
N LEU A 404 34.28 14.10 12.09
CA LEU A 404 32.85 14.17 12.41
C LEU A 404 32.15 15.22 11.53
N GLY A 405 30.96 14.88 11.05
CA GLY A 405 30.08 15.74 10.27
C GLY A 405 28.98 16.35 11.14
N ALA A 406 27.73 16.23 10.70
CA ALA A 406 26.59 16.88 11.33
C ALA A 406 26.27 16.40 12.77
N VAL A 407 26.84 15.27 13.21
CA VAL A 407 26.48 14.58 14.46
C VAL A 407 27.47 14.86 15.61
N GLY A 408 28.48 15.71 15.40
CA GLY A 408 29.36 16.19 16.48
C GLY A 408 30.32 17.30 16.06
N GLY A 409 30.38 18.38 16.84
CA GLY A 409 31.29 19.52 16.60
C GLY A 409 31.03 20.73 17.49
N ASN A 410 29.75 20.99 17.82
CA ASN A 410 29.33 22.19 18.55
C ASN A 410 28.97 21.90 20.03
N GLY A 411 29.82 21.18 20.75
CA GLY A 411 29.65 20.89 22.19
C GLY A 411 28.67 19.76 22.56
N PHE A 412 27.94 19.20 21.58
CA PHE A 412 27.16 17.97 21.78
C PHE A 412 28.06 16.73 21.84
N LYS A 413 27.78 15.80 22.76
CA LYS A 413 28.44 14.48 22.76
C LYS A 413 27.94 13.66 21.57
N ALA A 414 28.82 13.36 20.63
CA ALA A 414 28.55 12.37 19.59
C ALA A 414 28.30 11.00 20.25
N ALA A 415 27.16 10.38 19.94
CA ALA A 415 26.75 9.08 20.46
C ALA A 415 27.01 7.93 19.45
N VAL A 416 27.86 8.19 18.45
CA VAL A 416 28.15 7.30 17.32
C VAL A 416 29.62 6.91 17.39
N GLU A 417 29.90 5.60 17.30
CA GLU A 417 31.25 5.10 17.14
C GLU A 417 31.78 5.42 15.73
N THR A 418 33.03 5.83 15.63
CA THR A 418 33.71 6.10 14.36
C THR A 418 34.75 5.00 14.10
N PRO A 419 34.92 4.55 12.85
CA PRO A 419 35.97 3.58 12.53
C PRO A 419 37.36 4.22 12.68
N TYR A 420 38.39 3.37 12.66
CA TYR A 420 39.80 3.76 12.55
C TYR A 420 40.45 3.05 11.35
N LEU A 421 41.48 3.65 10.76
CA LEU A 421 42.30 3.04 9.71
C LEU A 421 43.14 1.93 10.35
N ASP A 422 42.87 0.67 9.97
CA ASP A 422 43.60 -0.49 10.48
C ASP A 422 44.88 -0.70 9.66
N LYS A 423 44.76 -0.71 8.33
CA LYS A 423 45.86 -1.00 7.39
C LYS A 423 45.63 -0.32 6.04
N THR A 424 46.71 -0.10 5.30
CA THR A 424 46.67 0.25 3.87
C THR A 424 47.50 -0.76 3.09
N TYR A 425 46.91 -1.29 2.03
CA TYR A 425 47.49 -2.28 1.14
C TYR A 425 47.79 -1.70 -0.24
N ARG A 426 48.92 -2.10 -0.83
CA ARG A 426 49.23 -1.84 -2.23
C ARG A 426 48.89 -3.06 -3.09
N VAL A 427 48.21 -2.86 -4.22
CA VAL A 427 47.84 -3.92 -5.18
C VAL A 427 48.77 -3.87 -6.39
N ASP A 428 49.88 -4.61 -6.34
CA ASP A 428 50.83 -4.73 -7.46
C ASP A 428 50.55 -6.03 -8.25
N LEU A 429 49.67 -5.99 -9.25
CA LEU A 429 49.27 -7.15 -10.08
C LEU A 429 50.25 -7.51 -11.21
N GLY A 430 51.53 -7.14 -11.08
CA GLY A 430 52.59 -7.59 -11.99
C GLY A 430 52.59 -6.99 -13.40
N SER A 431 51.91 -5.86 -13.64
CA SER A 431 51.98 -5.15 -14.93
C SER A 431 53.40 -4.64 -15.19
N ASN A 432 54.01 -5.04 -16.32
CA ASN A 432 55.32 -4.51 -16.71
C ASN A 432 55.23 -3.00 -16.97
N THR A 433 56.24 -2.25 -16.52
CA THR A 433 56.30 -0.78 -16.57
C THR A 433 56.39 -0.15 -17.97
N ASN A 434 56.25 -0.94 -19.03
CA ASN A 434 56.32 -0.52 -20.45
C ASN A 434 54.97 -0.68 -21.20
N GLU A 435 53.90 -1.10 -20.52
CA GLU A 435 52.60 -1.39 -21.14
C GLU A 435 51.60 -0.23 -20.99
N VAL A 436 50.54 -0.25 -21.79
CA VAL A 436 49.50 0.79 -21.84
C VAL A 436 48.74 0.82 -20.51
N MET A 437 48.57 1.99 -19.91
CA MET A 437 47.93 2.10 -18.59
C MET A 437 46.42 2.23 -18.74
N ASN A 438 45.66 1.28 -18.18
CA ASN A 438 44.22 1.41 -18.02
C ASN A 438 43.92 2.00 -16.63
N PRO A 439 43.32 3.22 -16.52
CA PRO A 439 42.97 3.83 -15.24
C PRO A 439 42.07 2.97 -14.35
N LEU A 440 41.28 2.08 -14.94
CA LEU A 440 40.42 1.11 -14.25
C LEU A 440 40.84 -0.32 -14.57
N GLY A 441 42.15 -0.60 -14.47
CA GLY A 441 42.67 -1.96 -14.48
C GLY A 441 42.04 -2.85 -13.40
N LEU A 442 41.51 -2.24 -12.32
CA LEU A 442 40.67 -2.88 -11.30
C LEU A 442 39.25 -2.30 -11.37
N ARG A 443 38.27 -3.15 -11.67
CA ARG A 443 36.90 -2.77 -12.01
C ARG A 443 35.86 -3.05 -10.93
N PHE A 444 36.07 -4.06 -10.09
CA PHE A 444 35.18 -4.38 -8.98
C PHE A 444 35.98 -4.90 -7.78
N LEU A 445 35.75 -4.34 -6.59
CA LEU A 445 36.29 -4.80 -5.32
C LEU A 445 35.19 -5.42 -4.45
N THR A 446 35.40 -6.66 -3.98
CA THR A 446 34.56 -7.31 -2.96
C THR A 446 35.44 -7.76 -1.79
N TRP A 447 35.08 -7.38 -0.56
CA TRP A 447 35.80 -7.80 0.65
C TRP A 447 35.16 -9.07 1.22
N LEU A 448 35.84 -10.20 1.04
CA LEU A 448 35.43 -11.51 1.52
C LEU A 448 35.82 -11.70 3.00
N PRO A 449 35.26 -12.71 3.70
CA PRO A 449 35.75 -13.08 5.04
C PRO A 449 37.24 -13.45 5.03
N ASP A 450 37.88 -13.40 6.19
CA ASP A 450 39.29 -13.75 6.42
C ASP A 450 40.35 -12.82 5.80
N ASP A 451 40.08 -11.51 5.70
CA ASP A 451 41.00 -10.49 5.15
C ASP A 451 41.48 -10.80 3.71
N SER A 452 40.57 -11.40 2.93
CA SER A 452 40.73 -11.67 1.51
C SER A 452 39.91 -10.70 0.65
N PHE A 453 40.47 -10.30 -0.49
CA PHE A 453 39.83 -9.39 -1.44
C PHE A 453 39.66 -10.08 -2.79
N LEU A 454 38.47 -10.00 -3.35
CA LEU A 454 38.17 -10.44 -4.70
C LEU A 454 38.13 -9.22 -5.60
N VAL A 455 39.02 -9.18 -6.60
CA VAL A 455 39.15 -8.04 -7.52
C VAL A 455 39.02 -8.52 -8.96
N VAL A 456 38.17 -7.87 -9.74
CA VAL A 456 38.07 -8.11 -11.19
C VAL A 456 38.97 -7.13 -11.94
N GLY A 457 39.88 -7.66 -12.75
CA GLY A 457 40.67 -6.93 -13.73
C GLY A 457 40.39 -7.35 -15.16
N GLN A 458 41.20 -6.86 -16.09
CA GLN A 458 41.13 -7.16 -17.53
C GLN A 458 42.43 -7.84 -17.98
N ASP A 459 42.31 -8.86 -18.82
CA ASP A 459 43.48 -9.60 -19.32
C ASP A 459 44.31 -8.79 -20.32
N GLN A 460 45.60 -9.14 -20.45
CA GLN A 460 46.53 -8.55 -21.43
C GLN A 460 46.04 -8.71 -22.88
N HIS A 461 45.19 -9.69 -23.16
CA HIS A 461 44.55 -9.92 -24.46
C HIS A 461 43.14 -9.29 -24.60
N ALA A 462 42.84 -8.24 -23.83
CA ALA A 462 41.77 -7.25 -24.03
C ALA A 462 40.29 -7.71 -23.99
N THR A 463 39.95 -8.95 -24.31
CA THR A 463 38.54 -9.41 -24.45
C THR A 463 38.01 -10.25 -23.28
N GLN A 464 38.86 -10.66 -22.34
CA GLN A 464 38.48 -11.49 -21.19
C GLN A 464 38.72 -10.76 -19.86
N SER A 465 37.83 -10.98 -18.89
CA SER A 465 38.01 -10.53 -17.50
C SER A 465 38.85 -11.53 -16.71
N VAL A 466 39.62 -11.03 -15.75
CA VAL A 466 40.42 -11.87 -14.83
C VAL A 466 39.98 -11.62 -13.40
N LEU A 467 39.68 -12.70 -12.68
CA LEU A 467 39.29 -12.67 -11.28
C LEU A 467 40.51 -12.96 -10.41
N HIS A 468 40.98 -11.94 -9.70
CA HIS A 468 42.11 -12.01 -8.77
C HIS A 468 41.61 -12.22 -7.34
N HIS A 469 42.02 -13.30 -6.72
CA HIS A 469 41.85 -13.54 -5.28
C HIS A 469 43.13 -13.12 -4.57
N LEU A 470 43.04 -12.05 -3.79
CA LEU A 470 44.13 -11.42 -3.07
C LEU A 470 44.03 -11.73 -1.57
N THR A 471 45.16 -12.00 -0.92
CA THR A 471 45.22 -12.29 0.53
C THR A 471 46.31 -11.49 1.22
N ALA A 472 46.05 -11.07 2.46
CA ALA A 472 47.02 -10.36 3.28
C ALA A 472 48.21 -11.26 3.69
N VAL A 473 49.43 -10.79 3.40
CA VAL A 473 50.69 -11.48 3.78
C VAL A 473 50.91 -11.35 5.30
N PRO A 474 51.41 -12.39 6.00
CA PRO A 474 51.81 -12.27 7.40
C PRO A 474 52.90 -11.19 7.60
N HIS A 475 52.66 -10.33 8.59
CA HIS A 475 53.37 -9.07 8.85
C HIS A 475 54.90 -9.21 8.95
N VAL A 476 55.63 -8.55 8.04
CA VAL A 476 57.09 -8.33 8.15
C VAL A 476 57.37 -7.06 8.95
N ALA A 477 58.17 -7.16 10.01
CA ALA A 477 58.44 -6.03 10.90
C ALA A 477 59.30 -4.95 10.22
N GLY A 478 58.75 -3.74 10.04
CA GLY A 478 59.49 -2.55 9.60
C GLY A 478 59.00 -1.89 8.30
N ALA A 479 57.95 -2.42 7.64
CA ALA A 479 57.34 -1.78 6.47
C ALA A 479 56.11 -0.95 6.86
N GLU A 480 56.02 0.29 6.36
CA GLU A 480 54.85 1.17 6.56
C GLU A 480 53.69 0.85 5.59
N GLU A 481 54.00 0.25 4.43
CA GLU A 481 53.02 -0.23 3.44
C GLU A 481 53.06 -1.77 3.38
N GLN A 482 51.90 -2.43 3.39
CA GLN A 482 51.78 -3.88 3.18
C GLN A 482 51.35 -4.17 1.74
N CYS A 483 51.91 -5.20 1.11
CA CYS A 483 51.44 -5.68 -0.19
C CYS A 483 50.42 -6.81 0.00
N LEU A 484 49.48 -6.93 -0.93
CA LEU A 484 48.59 -8.10 -1.03
C LEU A 484 49.22 -9.12 -1.99
N ASP A 485 49.35 -10.37 -1.55
CA ASP A 485 49.80 -11.46 -2.42
C ASP A 485 48.61 -11.99 -3.25
N LEU A 486 48.88 -12.27 -4.53
CA LEU A 486 47.95 -12.92 -5.44
C LEU A 486 47.88 -14.42 -5.13
N GLN A 487 46.81 -14.86 -4.46
CA GLN A 487 46.60 -16.27 -4.12
C GLN A 487 46.15 -17.08 -5.35
N LEU A 488 45.25 -16.52 -6.16
CA LEU A 488 44.72 -17.15 -7.36
C LEU A 488 44.34 -16.10 -8.40
N SER A 489 44.50 -16.44 -9.68
CA SER A 489 44.03 -15.66 -10.82
C SER A 489 43.24 -16.59 -11.74
N VAL A 490 41.97 -16.29 -12.00
CA VAL A 490 41.09 -17.10 -12.85
C VAL A 490 40.66 -16.27 -14.06
N SER A 491 40.99 -16.72 -15.27
CA SER A 491 40.45 -16.13 -16.50
C SER A 491 38.97 -16.50 -16.65
N VAL A 492 38.15 -15.50 -16.96
CA VAL A 492 36.71 -15.65 -17.20
C VAL A 492 36.46 -15.46 -18.68
N ASP A 493 35.77 -16.41 -19.31
CA ASP A 493 35.49 -16.35 -20.75
C ASP A 493 34.33 -15.38 -21.04
N GLY A 494 34.64 -14.09 -21.03
CA GLY A 494 33.71 -12.99 -21.24
C GLY A 494 34.07 -11.75 -20.42
N GLU A 495 33.29 -10.68 -20.58
CA GLU A 495 33.40 -9.48 -19.76
C GLU A 495 32.46 -9.58 -18.55
N VAL A 496 33.03 -9.54 -17.34
CA VAL A 496 32.26 -9.44 -16.09
C VAL A 496 31.75 -8.00 -15.93
N ILE A 497 30.43 -7.84 -15.74
CA ILE A 497 29.76 -6.54 -15.63
C ILE A 497 29.06 -6.31 -14.28
N SER A 498 28.92 -7.33 -13.44
CA SER A 498 28.45 -7.17 -12.04
C SER A 498 28.94 -8.32 -11.16
N LEU A 499 29.10 -8.03 -9.86
CA LEU A 499 29.37 -8.99 -8.79
C LEU A 499 28.33 -8.83 -7.68
N CYS A 500 27.82 -9.93 -7.14
CA CYS A 500 27.10 -9.91 -5.87
C CYS A 500 27.49 -11.11 -4.98
N CYS A 501 27.73 -10.85 -3.70
CA CYS A 501 28.19 -11.83 -2.71
C CYS A 501 27.07 -12.19 -1.73
N SER A 502 26.96 -13.47 -1.38
CA SER A 502 26.11 -13.95 -0.28
C SER A 502 26.99 -14.53 0.84
N PRO A 503 27.11 -13.84 2.00
CA PRO A 503 27.88 -14.37 3.13
C PRO A 503 27.20 -15.57 3.81
N VAL A 504 25.90 -15.78 3.58
CA VAL A 504 25.11 -16.87 4.20
C VAL A 504 25.35 -18.21 3.50
N THR A 505 25.61 -18.18 2.20
CA THR A 505 25.88 -19.37 1.36
C THR A 505 27.34 -19.48 0.93
N LYS A 506 28.13 -18.42 1.14
CA LYS A 506 29.56 -18.31 0.83
C LYS A 506 29.85 -18.41 -0.67
N THR A 507 29.06 -17.68 -1.44
CA THR A 507 29.03 -17.67 -2.90
C THR A 507 29.19 -16.24 -3.42
N VAL A 508 29.99 -16.06 -4.47
CA VAL A 508 29.92 -14.85 -5.31
C VAL A 508 29.29 -15.24 -6.63
N ALA A 509 28.25 -14.53 -7.04
CA ALA A 509 27.73 -14.61 -8.40
C ALA A 509 28.34 -13.49 -9.26
N LEU A 510 28.76 -13.86 -10.46
CA LEU A 510 29.34 -12.99 -11.47
C LEU A 510 28.38 -12.96 -12.66
N GLN A 511 28.02 -11.76 -13.11
CA GLN A 511 27.22 -11.57 -14.32
C GLN A 511 28.14 -11.21 -15.49
N LEU A 512 28.06 -11.97 -16.58
CA LEU A 512 28.75 -11.68 -17.83
C LEU A 512 27.92 -10.78 -18.75
N ALA A 513 28.59 -10.10 -19.68
CA ALA A 513 27.97 -9.21 -20.66
C ALA A 513 26.99 -9.91 -21.63
N ASP A 514 27.14 -11.22 -21.83
CA ASP A 514 26.21 -12.06 -22.61
C ASP A 514 25.01 -12.57 -21.78
N GLY A 515 24.93 -12.17 -20.51
CA GLY A 515 23.88 -12.54 -19.57
C GLY A 515 24.15 -13.81 -18.76
N GLN A 516 25.20 -14.58 -19.05
CA GLN A 516 25.50 -15.80 -18.27
C GLN A 516 25.85 -15.45 -16.82
N ILE A 517 25.35 -16.26 -15.87
CA ILE A 517 25.69 -16.14 -14.46
C ILE A 517 26.66 -17.26 -14.07
N LEU A 518 27.83 -16.88 -13.58
CA LEU A 518 28.81 -17.80 -13.02
C LEU A 518 28.83 -17.69 -11.49
N LYS A 519 29.18 -18.79 -10.83
CA LYS A 519 29.23 -18.93 -9.39
C LYS A 519 30.65 -19.26 -8.96
N TYR A 520 31.21 -18.45 -8.08
CA TYR A 520 32.54 -18.60 -7.52
C TYR A 520 32.46 -19.03 -6.06
N LEU A 521 33.08 -20.18 -5.77
CA LEU A 521 33.12 -20.80 -4.43
C LEU A 521 34.48 -20.54 -3.79
N TRP A 522 34.57 -19.51 -2.92
CA TRP A 522 35.86 -19.04 -2.41
C TRP A 522 36.47 -19.91 -1.30
N GLU A 523 35.66 -20.68 -0.56
CA GLU A 523 36.17 -21.63 0.46
C GLU A 523 36.59 -22.99 -0.12
N ALA A 524 36.44 -23.21 -1.43
CA ALA A 524 36.92 -24.44 -2.06
C ALA A 524 38.47 -24.49 -2.03
N PRO A 525 39.09 -25.65 -1.73
CA PRO A 525 40.55 -25.75 -1.56
C PRO A 525 41.35 -25.38 -2.82
N THR A 526 40.71 -25.48 -3.98
CA THR A 526 41.00 -24.69 -5.18
C THR A 526 39.70 -23.96 -5.54
N PRO A 527 39.64 -22.63 -5.55
CA PRO A 527 38.43 -21.90 -5.92
C PRO A 527 37.93 -22.31 -7.31
N VAL A 528 36.66 -22.72 -7.39
CA VAL A 528 36.03 -23.19 -8.63
C VAL A 528 35.05 -22.13 -9.12
N LEU A 529 35.09 -21.88 -10.43
CA LEU A 529 34.11 -21.11 -11.17
C LEU A 529 33.19 -22.08 -11.93
N GLU A 530 31.93 -22.17 -11.51
CA GLU A 530 30.91 -23.06 -12.09
C GLU A 530 29.75 -22.24 -12.69
N PRO A 531 29.05 -22.71 -13.75
CA PRO A 531 27.81 -22.06 -14.19
C PRO A 531 26.77 -22.09 -13.07
N TRP A 532 26.09 -20.96 -12.83
CA TRP A 532 25.00 -20.92 -11.86
C TRP A 532 23.82 -21.74 -12.38
N GLN A 533 23.38 -22.75 -11.63
CA GLN A 533 22.29 -23.64 -12.04
C GLN A 533 21.04 -23.45 -11.16
N THR A 534 19.87 -23.54 -11.77
CA THR A 534 18.59 -23.68 -11.07
C THR A 534 18.46 -25.05 -10.40
N SER A 535 17.47 -25.23 -9.54
CA SER A 535 17.08 -26.54 -8.98
C SER A 535 16.68 -27.58 -10.04
N SER A 536 16.46 -27.17 -11.30
CA SER A 536 16.25 -28.07 -12.44
C SER A 536 17.56 -28.56 -13.12
N GLY A 537 18.72 -28.05 -12.71
CA GLY A 537 20.01 -28.27 -13.38
C GLY A 537 20.28 -27.38 -14.59
N SER A 538 19.30 -26.58 -15.02
CA SER A 538 19.46 -25.62 -16.12
C SER A 538 20.33 -24.44 -15.69
N ALA A 539 21.32 -24.06 -16.51
CA ALA A 539 22.16 -22.89 -16.30
C ALA A 539 21.33 -21.59 -16.39
N VAL A 540 21.58 -20.64 -15.50
CA VAL A 540 20.89 -19.35 -15.42
C VAL A 540 21.57 -18.32 -16.31
N GLN A 541 20.77 -17.71 -17.17
CA GLN A 541 21.17 -16.60 -18.02
C GLN A 541 20.11 -15.49 -17.89
N PHE A 542 20.52 -14.26 -17.58
CA PHE A 542 19.62 -13.12 -17.68
C PHE A 542 19.41 -12.78 -19.17
N PRO A 543 18.16 -12.57 -19.64
CA PRO A 543 17.90 -12.17 -21.03
C PRO A 543 18.49 -10.81 -21.42
N HIS A 544 18.79 -9.97 -20.44
CA HIS A 544 19.35 -8.63 -20.60
C HIS A 544 20.32 -8.32 -19.44
N PRO A 545 21.33 -7.46 -19.64
CA PRO A 545 22.24 -7.07 -18.57
C PRO A 545 21.48 -6.33 -17.45
N CYS A 546 21.52 -6.89 -16.24
CA CYS A 546 21.01 -6.25 -15.04
C CYS A 546 22.05 -5.26 -14.47
N VAL A 547 21.58 -4.09 -14.03
CA VAL A 547 22.40 -3.00 -13.43
C VAL A 547 22.48 -3.08 -11.91
N GLN A 548 21.51 -3.76 -11.28
CA GLN A 548 21.52 -4.07 -9.85
C GLN A 548 21.25 -5.56 -9.68
N THR A 549 22.16 -6.27 -8.99
CA THR A 549 22.03 -7.69 -8.65
C THR A 549 22.12 -7.92 -7.15
N SER A 550 21.48 -8.99 -6.67
CA SER A 550 21.59 -9.44 -5.27
C SER A 550 21.34 -10.95 -5.18
N LEU A 551 21.90 -11.59 -4.15
CA LEU A 551 21.63 -12.98 -3.82
C LEU A 551 20.68 -13.06 -2.62
N THR A 552 19.71 -13.96 -2.69
CA THR A 552 18.77 -14.19 -1.57
C THR A 552 18.29 -15.64 -1.51
N LYS A 553 17.50 -15.98 -0.49
CA LYS A 553 16.86 -17.29 -0.38
C LYS A 553 15.34 -17.16 -0.46
N ILE A 554 14.73 -17.90 -1.38
CA ILE A 554 13.28 -18.00 -1.56
C ILE A 554 12.86 -19.44 -1.30
N SER A 555 11.98 -19.66 -0.32
CA SER A 555 11.59 -21.01 0.14
C SER A 555 12.76 -21.96 0.50
N GLY A 556 13.93 -21.38 0.84
CA GLY A 556 15.15 -22.11 1.18
C GLY A 556 16.13 -22.31 0.01
N GLU A 557 15.70 -22.17 -1.24
CA GLU A 557 16.57 -22.20 -2.41
C GLU A 557 17.30 -20.86 -2.59
N GLU A 558 18.58 -20.92 -2.97
CA GLU A 558 19.40 -19.74 -3.29
C GLU A 558 19.12 -19.27 -4.72
N VAL A 559 18.79 -17.99 -4.88
CA VAL A 559 18.43 -17.39 -6.18
C VAL A 559 19.14 -16.07 -6.39
N ILE A 560 19.36 -15.71 -7.65
CA ILE A 560 19.86 -14.39 -8.05
C ILE A 560 18.69 -13.49 -8.44
N LEU A 561 18.68 -12.28 -7.88
CA LEU A 561 17.78 -11.19 -8.24
C LEU A 561 18.51 -10.25 -9.19
N GLY A 562 17.88 -9.85 -10.27
CA GLY A 562 18.43 -8.90 -11.24
C GLY A 562 17.42 -7.81 -11.61
N LEU A 563 17.84 -6.54 -11.62
CA LEU A 563 17.06 -5.43 -12.13
C LEU A 563 17.81 -4.78 -13.30
N THR A 564 17.11 -4.63 -14.43
CA THR A 564 17.60 -3.94 -15.63
C THR A 564 17.38 -2.42 -15.57
N ASP A 565 18.11 -1.68 -16.40
CA ASP A 565 17.92 -0.25 -16.66
C ASP A 565 16.48 0.09 -17.07
N ARG A 566 15.84 -0.78 -17.85
CA ARG A 566 14.45 -0.68 -18.33
C ARG A 566 13.40 -1.14 -17.31
N CYS A 567 13.72 -1.15 -16.01
CA CYS A 567 12.79 -1.48 -14.92
C CYS A 567 12.24 -2.92 -14.90
N ARG A 568 12.84 -3.85 -15.68
CA ARG A 568 12.47 -5.28 -15.67
C ARG A 568 13.27 -6.03 -14.62
N PHE A 569 12.56 -6.74 -13.75
CA PHE A 569 13.04 -7.46 -12.58
C PHE A 569 12.93 -8.97 -12.79
N PHE A 570 14.06 -9.64 -12.64
CA PHE A 570 14.26 -11.07 -12.89
C PHE A 570 14.61 -11.79 -11.59
N ILE A 571 14.12 -13.02 -11.46
CA ILE A 571 14.57 -13.99 -10.46
C ILE A 571 15.10 -15.19 -11.25
N ASN A 572 16.41 -15.42 -11.16
CA ASN A 572 17.15 -16.26 -12.10
C ASN A 572 16.85 -15.83 -13.55
N ASP A 573 16.43 -16.76 -14.41
CA ASP A 573 16.05 -16.55 -15.81
C ASP A 573 14.63 -15.97 -16.01
N THR A 574 13.81 -15.97 -14.95
CA THR A 574 12.38 -15.69 -15.03
C THR A 574 12.07 -14.21 -14.78
N GLU A 575 11.41 -13.54 -15.73
CA GLU A 575 10.88 -12.19 -15.52
C GLU A 575 9.68 -12.22 -14.56
N VAL A 576 9.78 -11.49 -13.45
CA VAL A 576 8.77 -11.46 -12.40
C VAL A 576 7.93 -10.18 -12.45
N ALA A 577 8.52 -9.06 -12.90
CA ALA A 577 7.83 -7.78 -13.06
C ALA A 577 8.57 -6.85 -14.03
N SER A 578 7.85 -6.02 -14.79
CA SER A 578 8.41 -5.08 -15.78
C SER A 578 8.37 -3.61 -15.36
N ASN A 579 8.02 -3.33 -14.10
CA ASN A 579 7.71 -1.99 -13.60
C ASN A 579 8.48 -1.60 -12.32
N ILE A 580 9.61 -2.25 -12.02
CA ILE A 580 10.37 -2.07 -10.77
C ILE A 580 11.45 -1.00 -10.93
N THR A 581 11.51 -0.04 -10.00
CA THR A 581 12.46 1.09 -10.06
C THR A 581 13.69 0.94 -9.16
N SER A 582 13.57 0.16 -8.09
CA SER A 582 14.68 -0.26 -7.22
C SER A 582 14.21 -1.40 -6.32
N PHE A 583 15.15 -2.20 -5.80
CA PHE A 583 14.83 -3.22 -4.80
C PHE A 583 15.85 -3.27 -3.67
N ALA A 584 15.46 -3.82 -2.53
CA ALA A 584 16.34 -4.13 -1.40
C ALA A 584 15.90 -5.42 -0.70
N THR A 585 16.87 -6.24 -0.31
CA THR A 585 16.66 -7.48 0.43
C THR A 585 17.06 -7.29 1.89
N TYR A 586 16.17 -7.61 2.84
CA TYR A 586 16.44 -7.51 4.27
C TYR A 586 15.95 -8.76 5.03
N ASN A 587 16.87 -9.56 5.55
CA ASN A 587 16.62 -10.88 6.14
C ASN A 587 15.77 -11.76 5.19
N GLU A 588 14.53 -12.02 5.56
CA GLU A 588 13.51 -12.77 4.81
C GLU A 588 12.60 -11.90 3.94
N PHE A 589 12.83 -10.58 3.86
CA PHE A 589 11.96 -9.65 3.14
C PHE A 589 12.58 -9.14 1.84
N LEU A 590 11.78 -9.10 0.78
CA LEU A 590 12.07 -8.36 -0.45
C LEU A 590 11.20 -7.09 -0.47
N LEU A 591 11.85 -5.94 -0.57
CA LEU A 591 11.20 -4.65 -0.79
C LEU A 591 11.49 -4.18 -2.21
N VAL A 592 10.46 -3.71 -2.91
CA VAL A 592 10.57 -3.14 -4.26
C VAL A 592 9.85 -1.80 -4.33
N THR A 593 10.39 -0.84 -5.10
CA THR A 593 9.61 0.33 -5.55
C THR A 593 9.20 0.14 -7.00
N THR A 594 8.06 0.74 -7.38
CA THR A 594 7.47 0.57 -8.71
C THR A 594 7.29 1.90 -9.46
N ASN A 595 7.22 1.82 -10.79
CA ASN A 595 6.83 2.93 -11.67
C ASN A 595 5.43 3.48 -11.33
N SER A 596 4.55 2.69 -10.70
CA SER A 596 3.25 3.13 -10.16
C SER A 596 3.33 3.89 -8.82
N HIS A 597 4.53 4.27 -8.37
CA HIS A 597 4.77 5.06 -7.16
C HIS A 597 4.32 4.33 -5.88
N THR A 598 4.54 3.01 -5.86
CA THR A 598 4.31 2.18 -4.68
C THR A 598 5.60 1.50 -4.24
N CYS A 599 5.75 1.33 -2.93
CA CYS A 599 6.69 0.44 -2.28
C CYS A 599 5.92 -0.81 -1.85
N GLN A 600 6.39 -1.98 -2.25
CA GLN A 600 5.80 -3.26 -1.89
C GLN A 600 6.80 -4.09 -1.08
N CYS A 601 6.33 -4.86 -0.10
CA CYS A 601 7.15 -5.65 0.81
C CYS A 601 6.58 -7.06 0.97
N PHE A 602 7.39 -8.06 0.63
CA PHE A 602 7.00 -9.47 0.62
C PHE A 602 7.91 -10.32 1.51
N CYS A 603 7.38 -11.39 2.12
CA CYS A 603 8.13 -12.35 2.93
C CYS A 603 8.49 -13.61 2.12
N LEU A 604 9.78 -13.89 1.97
CA LEU A 604 10.35 -14.90 1.07
C LEU A 604 10.38 -16.33 1.64
N LYS A 605 10.12 -16.55 2.95
CA LYS A 605 10.19 -17.89 3.55
C LYS A 605 9.15 -18.85 2.98
N ASP A 606 7.89 -18.43 2.96
CA ASP A 606 6.75 -19.32 2.66
C ASP A 606 6.19 -19.09 1.23
N MET A 607 6.90 -18.32 0.38
CA MET A 607 6.37 -17.80 -0.88
C MET A 607 7.18 -18.26 -2.10
N SER A 608 6.49 -18.86 -3.07
CA SER A 608 7.10 -19.31 -4.34
C SER A 608 7.34 -18.15 -5.33
N VAL A 609 8.23 -18.35 -6.30
CA VAL A 609 8.49 -17.40 -7.40
C VAL A 609 7.22 -17.09 -8.20
N LYS A 610 6.33 -18.07 -8.40
CA LYS A 610 5.03 -17.85 -9.06
C LYS A 610 4.10 -16.97 -8.22
N ALA A 611 4.09 -17.15 -6.90
CA ALA A 611 3.31 -16.29 -6.00
C ALA A 611 3.84 -14.85 -5.99
N LEU A 612 5.16 -14.66 -6.02
CA LEU A 612 5.81 -13.36 -6.25
C LEU A 612 5.37 -12.72 -7.56
N GLN A 613 5.46 -13.46 -8.67
CA GLN A 613 5.06 -12.98 -9.99
C GLN A 613 3.58 -12.55 -10.01
N THR A 614 2.68 -13.34 -9.41
CA THR A 614 1.27 -12.93 -9.27
C THR A 614 1.09 -11.72 -8.36
N GLY A 615 1.84 -11.60 -7.26
CA GLY A 615 1.75 -10.47 -6.33
C GLY A 615 2.26 -9.14 -6.93
N LEU A 616 3.24 -9.22 -7.82
CA LEU A 616 3.84 -8.07 -8.50
C LEU A 616 3.10 -7.69 -9.81
N SER A 617 2.52 -8.66 -10.50
CA SER A 617 1.81 -8.45 -11.78
C SER A 617 0.32 -8.12 -11.61
N SER A 618 -0.30 -8.51 -10.50
CA SER A 618 -1.76 -8.45 -10.38
C SER A 618 -2.27 -7.11 -9.87
N ALA A 619 -3.23 -6.54 -10.61
CA ALA A 619 -4.10 -5.46 -10.13
C ALA A 619 -5.19 -5.95 -9.15
N ALA A 620 -5.21 -7.25 -8.78
CA ALA A 620 -6.11 -7.76 -7.77
C ALA A 620 -5.85 -7.10 -6.40
N VAL A 621 -6.94 -6.83 -5.68
CA VAL A 621 -7.00 -6.07 -4.42
C VAL A 621 -5.76 -6.32 -3.54
N PRO A 622 -4.80 -5.38 -3.50
CA PRO A 622 -3.58 -5.57 -2.73
C PRO A 622 -3.93 -5.71 -1.25
N SER A 623 -3.29 -6.65 -0.56
CA SER A 623 -3.40 -6.70 0.89
C SER A 623 -2.77 -5.43 1.46
N ASN A 624 -3.55 -4.61 2.17
CA ASN A 624 -3.12 -3.30 2.72
C ASN A 624 -1.89 -3.35 3.67
N GLU A 625 -1.33 -4.54 3.95
CA GLU A 625 -0.09 -4.74 4.70
C GLU A 625 1.16 -4.77 3.79
N THR A 626 1.03 -5.26 2.56
CA THR A 626 2.16 -5.49 1.62
C THR A 626 2.45 -4.31 0.70
N LEU A 627 1.50 -3.40 0.48
CA LEU A 627 1.64 -2.23 -0.39
C LEU A 627 1.56 -0.90 0.39
N ARG A 628 2.41 0.06 0.00
CA ARG A 628 2.39 1.45 0.48
C ARG A 628 2.69 2.43 -0.65
N ASN A 629 1.91 3.49 -0.79
CA ASN A 629 2.22 4.57 -1.75
C ASN A 629 3.44 5.38 -1.29
N VAL A 630 4.26 5.81 -2.24
CA VAL A 630 5.46 6.65 -2.07
C VAL A 630 5.44 7.81 -3.08
N GLU A 631 6.31 8.81 -2.91
CA GLU A 631 6.40 9.91 -3.89
C GLU A 631 6.98 9.42 -5.24
N ARG A 632 6.67 10.13 -6.33
CA ARG A 632 7.09 9.77 -7.68
C ARG A 632 8.63 9.65 -7.79
N GLY A 633 9.09 8.46 -8.16
CA GLY A 633 10.50 8.17 -8.40
C GLY A 633 11.34 7.89 -7.15
N SER A 634 10.73 7.61 -5.98
CA SER A 634 11.47 7.12 -4.81
C SER A 634 12.28 5.86 -5.13
N ARG A 635 13.57 5.88 -4.78
CA ARG A 635 14.45 4.69 -4.79
C ARG A 635 14.82 4.28 -3.37
N ILE A 636 14.91 2.98 -3.11
CA ILE A 636 15.33 2.45 -1.81
C ILE A 636 16.84 2.62 -1.67
N ILE A 637 17.29 3.22 -0.57
CA ILE A 637 18.71 3.33 -0.22
C ILE A 637 19.12 2.18 0.69
N THR A 638 18.40 1.98 1.80
CA THR A 638 18.68 0.89 2.74
C THR A 638 17.48 0.62 3.66
N VAL A 639 17.47 -0.56 4.28
CA VAL A 639 16.54 -0.95 5.36
C VAL A 639 17.34 -1.03 6.64
N VAL A 640 16.95 -0.29 7.67
CA VAL A 640 17.73 -0.18 8.91
C VAL A 640 17.57 -1.47 9.74
N PRO A 641 18.65 -2.24 10.01
CA PRO A 641 18.50 -3.52 10.70
C PRO A 641 18.01 -3.38 12.14
N GLN A 642 17.18 -4.34 12.56
CA GLN A 642 16.51 -4.42 13.87
C GLN A 642 15.52 -3.30 14.19
N ASP A 643 15.49 -2.23 13.38
CA ASP A 643 14.41 -1.26 13.29
C ASP A 643 13.40 -1.69 12.20
N THR A 644 12.44 -0.82 11.90
CA THR A 644 11.39 -1.03 10.89
C THR A 644 11.41 0.09 9.82
N LYS A 645 12.47 0.91 9.84
CA LYS A 645 12.71 2.04 8.93
C LYS A 645 13.23 1.55 7.59
N VAL A 646 12.65 2.06 6.52
CA VAL A 646 13.15 2.00 5.15
C VAL A 646 13.51 3.43 4.76
N VAL A 647 14.75 3.64 4.31
CA VAL A 647 15.22 4.95 3.84
C VAL A 647 15.10 4.99 2.33
N LEU A 648 14.31 5.95 1.85
CA LEU A 648 14.10 6.25 0.43
C LEU A 648 14.84 7.53 0.08
N GLN A 649 15.32 7.63 -1.16
CA GLN A 649 15.78 8.88 -1.76
C GLN A 649 14.85 9.28 -2.90
N MET A 650 14.48 10.55 -2.93
CA MET A 650 13.68 11.16 -3.98
C MET A 650 14.55 11.63 -5.15
N PRO A 651 14.02 11.77 -6.39
CA PRO A 651 14.79 12.26 -7.54
C PRO A 651 15.47 13.62 -7.35
N ARG A 652 14.97 14.45 -6.42
CA ARG A 652 15.58 15.74 -6.05
C ARG A 652 16.83 15.61 -5.18
N GLY A 653 17.07 14.43 -4.59
CA GLY A 653 18.15 14.10 -3.66
C GLY A 653 17.74 14.06 -2.17
N ASN A 654 16.54 14.53 -1.83
CA ASN A 654 15.98 14.48 -0.47
C ASN A 654 15.78 13.03 0.01
N LEU A 655 15.91 12.80 1.34
CA LEU A 655 15.62 11.52 1.97
C LEU A 655 14.23 11.50 2.63
N GLU A 656 13.51 10.40 2.48
CA GLU A 656 12.29 10.09 3.23
C GLU A 656 12.50 8.80 4.03
N THR A 657 12.12 8.79 5.31
CA THR A 657 12.17 7.57 6.14
C THR A 657 10.76 7.09 6.43
N ILE A 658 10.41 5.91 5.91
CA ILE A 658 9.10 5.29 6.09
C ILE A 658 9.19 4.06 7.00
N HIS A 659 8.09 3.73 7.66
CA HIS A 659 7.92 2.44 8.33
C HIS A 659 6.94 1.59 7.52
N HIS A 660 7.42 0.49 6.92
CA HIS A 660 6.57 -0.38 6.10
C HIS A 660 5.74 -1.30 7.00
N ARG A 661 4.43 -1.41 6.74
CA ARG A 661 3.47 -2.07 7.64
C ARG A 661 3.80 -3.56 7.86
N ALA A 662 4.13 -4.30 6.80
CA ALA A 662 4.63 -5.68 6.90
C ALA A 662 5.85 -5.82 7.85
N LEU A 663 6.88 -4.98 7.73
CA LEU A 663 8.07 -5.04 8.60
C LEU A 663 7.72 -4.72 10.07
N VAL A 664 6.87 -3.72 10.28
CA VAL A 664 6.38 -3.33 11.61
C VAL A 664 5.66 -4.49 12.29
N LEU A 665 4.75 -5.16 11.56
CA LEU A 665 3.98 -6.28 12.10
C LEU A 665 4.84 -7.52 12.30
N ALA A 666 5.77 -7.84 11.40
CA ALA A 666 6.73 -8.91 11.59
C ALA A 666 7.58 -8.72 12.87
N GLN A 667 8.07 -7.51 13.12
CA GLN A 667 8.85 -7.20 14.32
C GLN A 667 7.98 -7.22 15.60
N ILE A 668 6.73 -6.72 15.55
CA ILE A 668 5.78 -6.84 16.68
C ILE A 668 5.48 -8.31 16.99
N ARG A 669 5.16 -9.13 15.99
CA ARG A 669 4.92 -10.58 16.14
C ARG A 669 6.15 -11.27 16.78
N LYS A 670 7.37 -10.88 16.40
CA LYS A 670 8.64 -11.37 16.99
C LYS A 670 8.83 -10.96 18.45
N TRP A 671 8.46 -9.74 18.84
CA TRP A 671 8.49 -9.29 20.23
C TRP A 671 7.43 -9.99 21.09
N LEU A 672 6.21 -10.15 20.59
CA LEU A 672 5.13 -10.85 21.32
C LEU A 672 5.46 -12.33 21.55
N ASN A 673 6.03 -13.02 20.56
CA ASN A 673 6.54 -14.39 20.71
C ASN A 673 7.68 -14.51 21.75
N ARG A 674 8.36 -13.41 22.08
CA ARG A 674 9.42 -13.33 23.11
C ARG A 674 8.94 -12.73 24.43
N LEU A 675 7.63 -12.52 24.61
CA LEU A 675 7.03 -11.85 25.77
C LEU A 675 7.56 -10.42 26.02
N MET A 676 8.05 -9.74 24.99
CA MET A 676 8.53 -8.35 25.02
C MET A 676 7.37 -7.38 24.77
N PHE A 677 6.42 -7.35 25.71
CA PHE A 677 5.19 -6.56 25.59
C PHE A 677 5.44 -5.05 25.62
N ARG A 678 6.44 -4.59 26.36
CA ARG A 678 6.78 -3.15 26.47
C ARG A 678 7.22 -2.56 25.14
N GLU A 679 8.13 -3.24 24.44
CA GLU A 679 8.66 -2.83 23.14
C GLU A 679 7.57 -2.88 22.07
N ALA A 680 6.79 -3.97 22.04
CA ALA A 680 5.62 -4.11 21.17
C ALA A 680 4.60 -2.97 21.38
N PHE A 681 4.16 -2.74 22.63
CA PHE A 681 3.19 -1.68 22.96
C PHE A 681 3.71 -0.29 22.57
N GLN A 682 4.99 0.02 22.85
CA GLN A 682 5.56 1.32 22.50
C GLN A 682 5.64 1.53 20.98
N CYS A 683 5.99 0.50 20.21
CA CYS A 683 6.00 0.54 18.75
C CYS A 683 4.57 0.73 18.21
N MET A 684 3.63 -0.09 18.68
CA MET A 684 2.22 -0.04 18.26
C MET A 684 1.59 1.33 18.54
N ARG A 685 1.80 1.89 19.73
CA ARG A 685 1.30 3.23 20.10
C ARG A 685 1.91 4.35 19.25
N LYS A 686 3.23 4.29 18.96
CA LYS A 686 3.92 5.29 18.12
C LYS A 686 3.42 5.25 16.66
N LEU A 687 3.25 4.05 16.11
CA LEU A 687 2.88 3.82 14.71
C LEU A 687 1.37 3.64 14.48
N ARG A 688 0.55 3.82 15.53
CA ARG A 688 -0.92 3.67 15.54
C ARG A 688 -1.41 2.31 15.01
N ILE A 689 -0.68 1.24 15.34
CA ILE A 689 -1.16 -0.14 15.19
C ILE A 689 -2.14 -0.42 16.34
N ASN A 690 -3.30 -0.99 16.03
CA ASN A 690 -4.37 -1.24 16.98
C ASN A 690 -3.90 -2.20 18.09
N LEU A 691 -4.10 -1.82 19.34
CA LEU A 691 -3.58 -2.53 20.51
C LEU A 691 -4.19 -3.92 20.73
N ASN A 692 -5.31 -4.27 20.09
CA ASN A 692 -5.92 -5.61 20.17
C ASN A 692 -4.95 -6.73 19.73
N LEU A 693 -3.99 -6.45 18.84
CA LEU A 693 -3.00 -7.42 18.37
C LEU A 693 -2.13 -8.00 19.51
N LEU A 694 -1.99 -7.30 20.64
CA LEU A 694 -1.29 -7.79 21.84
C LEU A 694 -1.96 -9.07 22.39
N TYR A 695 -3.28 -9.19 22.23
CA TYR A 695 -4.07 -10.37 22.59
C TYR A 695 -4.31 -11.26 21.37
N ASP A 696 -4.81 -10.70 20.26
CA ASP A 696 -5.28 -11.47 19.10
C ASP A 696 -4.17 -12.30 18.44
N HIS A 697 -2.90 -11.86 18.51
CA HIS A 697 -1.76 -12.61 17.96
C HIS A 697 -1.58 -13.99 18.59
N ASN A 698 -1.77 -14.10 19.92
CA ASN A 698 -1.79 -15.39 20.61
C ASN A 698 -2.59 -15.30 21.92
N PRO A 699 -3.92 -15.52 21.87
CA PRO A 699 -4.79 -15.37 23.04
C PRO A 699 -4.38 -16.25 24.23
N LYS A 700 -3.88 -17.48 23.98
CA LYS A 700 -3.46 -18.40 25.05
C LYS A 700 -2.25 -17.86 25.80
N VAL A 701 -1.19 -17.51 25.06
CA VAL A 701 0.06 -16.99 25.65
C VAL A 701 -0.18 -15.66 26.37
N PHE A 702 -1.06 -14.78 25.84
CA PHE A 702 -1.43 -13.56 26.56
C PHE A 702 -2.12 -13.87 27.89
N LEU A 703 -3.15 -14.73 27.90
CA LEU A 703 -3.92 -15.06 29.10
C LEU A 703 -3.07 -15.74 30.19
N GLU A 704 -2.10 -16.58 29.80
CA GLU A 704 -1.13 -17.20 30.72
C GLU A 704 -0.12 -16.19 31.30
N ASN A 705 0.15 -15.07 30.60
CA ASN A 705 1.23 -14.13 30.94
C ASN A 705 0.74 -12.69 31.25
N VAL A 706 -0.53 -12.52 31.61
CA VAL A 706 -1.13 -11.19 31.92
C VAL A 706 -0.40 -10.45 33.04
N GLU A 707 0.11 -11.16 34.05
CA GLU A 707 0.87 -10.55 35.15
C GLU A 707 2.18 -9.92 34.64
N THR A 708 2.87 -10.59 33.69
CA THR A 708 4.06 -10.09 33.00
C THR A 708 3.73 -8.87 32.14
N PHE A 709 2.60 -8.90 31.42
CA PHE A 709 2.12 -7.75 30.65
C PHE A 709 1.91 -6.50 31.53
N ILE A 710 1.17 -6.64 32.64
CA ILE A 710 0.91 -5.51 33.57
C ILE A 710 2.22 -4.97 34.15
N LYS A 711 3.12 -5.84 34.61
CA LYS A 711 4.43 -5.45 35.18
C LYS A 711 5.36 -4.76 34.16
N GLN A 712 5.31 -5.14 32.88
CA GLN A 712 6.15 -4.53 31.84
C GLN A 712 5.66 -3.14 31.39
N ILE A 713 4.35 -2.95 31.32
CA ILE A 713 3.73 -1.67 30.94
C ILE A 713 3.75 -0.68 32.11
N ASP A 714 3.40 -1.14 33.31
CA ASP A 714 3.36 -0.46 34.63
C ASP A 714 2.47 0.81 34.74
N SER A 715 2.27 1.52 33.63
CA SER A 715 1.51 2.76 33.55
C SER A 715 0.00 2.50 33.44
N VAL A 716 -0.73 2.93 34.46
CA VAL A 716 -2.21 2.95 34.53
C VAL A 716 -2.83 3.57 33.25
N ASN A 717 -2.26 4.66 32.75
CA ASN A 717 -2.74 5.34 31.53
C ASN A 717 -2.63 4.46 30.27
N TYR A 718 -1.57 3.66 30.15
CA TYR A 718 -1.36 2.76 29.02
C TYR A 718 -2.23 1.50 29.11
N ILE A 719 -2.50 1.00 30.32
CA ILE A 719 -3.45 -0.09 30.56
C ILE A 719 -4.89 0.38 30.27
N ASN A 720 -5.26 1.61 30.67
CA ASN A 720 -6.55 2.21 30.35
C ASN A 720 -6.70 2.44 28.84
N LEU A 721 -5.63 2.86 28.13
CA LEU A 721 -5.63 2.94 26.68
C LEU A 721 -5.90 1.56 26.03
N PHE A 722 -5.25 0.50 26.52
CA PHE A 722 -5.51 -0.86 26.05
C PHE A 722 -6.99 -1.28 26.24
N PHE A 723 -7.55 -1.08 27.43
CA PHE A 723 -8.97 -1.36 27.68
C PHE A 723 -9.94 -0.52 26.84
N THR A 724 -9.58 0.72 26.51
CA THR A 724 -10.46 1.60 25.72
C THR A 724 -10.45 1.27 24.23
N GLU A 725 -9.35 0.76 23.68
CA GLU A 725 -9.25 0.26 22.30
C GLU A 725 -9.75 -1.19 22.11
N LEU A 726 -9.87 -1.98 23.18
CA LEU A 726 -10.27 -3.39 23.14
C LEU A 726 -11.66 -3.58 22.48
N LYS A 727 -11.76 -4.52 21.55
CA LYS A 727 -12.98 -4.83 20.78
C LYS A 727 -13.19 -6.35 20.68
N GLU A 728 -14.43 -6.76 20.41
CA GLU A 728 -14.78 -8.18 20.19
C GLU A 728 -14.23 -8.75 18.88
N GLU A 729 -13.96 -7.90 17.90
CA GLU A 729 -13.40 -8.28 16.60
C GLU A 729 -11.97 -8.81 16.76
N ASP A 730 -11.65 -9.87 16.01
CA ASP A 730 -10.31 -10.43 15.89
C ASP A 730 -9.56 -9.73 14.76
N PHE A 731 -8.55 -8.94 15.11
CA PHE A 731 -7.80 -8.15 14.14
C PHE A 731 -6.81 -8.99 13.31
N THR A 732 -6.50 -10.24 13.71
CA THR A 732 -5.67 -11.15 12.90
C THR A 732 -6.41 -11.80 11.73
N LYS A 733 -7.76 -11.72 11.71
CA LYS A 733 -8.59 -12.20 10.59
C LYS A 733 -8.99 -11.11 9.61
N SER A 734 -8.77 -9.85 9.97
CA SER A 734 -9.26 -8.68 9.23
C SER A 734 -8.13 -7.73 8.84
N MET A 735 -7.60 -6.97 9.80
CA MET A 735 -6.71 -5.84 9.56
C MET A 735 -5.20 -6.20 9.52
N TYR A 736 -4.83 -7.33 10.13
CA TYR A 736 -3.45 -7.84 10.25
C TYR A 736 -3.38 -9.35 9.98
N PRO A 737 -3.81 -9.82 8.78
CA PRO A 737 -3.78 -11.23 8.43
C PRO A 737 -2.40 -11.85 8.70
N SER A 738 -2.37 -13.03 9.33
CA SER A 738 -1.13 -13.79 9.45
C SER A 738 -0.66 -14.21 8.07
N LEU A 739 0.51 -13.73 7.64
CA LEU A 739 1.15 -14.13 6.39
C LEU A 739 1.50 -15.63 6.39
N ASN A 740 1.80 -16.18 7.58
CA ASN A 740 1.99 -17.61 7.77
C ASN A 740 0.61 -18.28 7.86
N GLY A 741 0.29 -19.13 6.88
CA GLY A 741 -0.95 -19.90 6.78
C GLY A 741 -1.16 -21.00 7.83
N SER A 742 -0.62 -20.84 9.04
CA SER A 742 -0.81 -21.74 10.19
C SER A 742 -2.19 -21.58 10.84
N SER A 743 -3.24 -21.61 10.02
CA SER A 743 -4.60 -21.86 10.48
C SER A 743 -4.78 -23.35 10.71
N ASN A 744 -4.61 -23.81 11.97
CA ASN A 744 -5.36 -24.96 12.52
C ASN A 744 -5.22 -25.15 14.05
N ALA A 745 -5.06 -24.06 14.80
CA ALA A 745 -5.60 -24.01 16.15
C ALA A 745 -7.01 -23.40 16.05
N GLN A 746 -8.06 -24.23 15.92
CA GLN A 746 -9.39 -23.75 16.26
C GLN A 746 -9.32 -23.20 17.69
N PRO A 747 -9.71 -21.94 17.95
CA PRO A 747 -9.90 -21.52 19.32
C PRO A 747 -10.98 -22.45 19.89
N GLN A 748 -10.67 -23.13 21.00
CA GLN A 748 -11.73 -23.66 21.85
C GLN A 748 -12.54 -22.46 22.30
N GLN A 749 -13.64 -22.20 21.61
CA GLN A 749 -14.64 -21.27 22.07
C GLN A 749 -15.14 -21.85 23.39
N HIS A 750 -14.77 -21.22 24.50
CA HIS A 750 -15.60 -21.27 25.70
C HIS A 750 -16.95 -20.68 25.24
N PRO A 751 -18.03 -21.47 25.14
CA PRO A 751 -19.23 -21.04 24.39
C PRO A 751 -19.92 -19.81 25.00
N ASP A 752 -19.61 -19.51 26.27
CA ASP A 752 -20.37 -18.59 27.12
C ASP A 752 -19.72 -17.22 27.35
N GLN A 753 -18.47 -16.97 26.90
CA GLN A 753 -17.76 -15.72 27.21
C GLN A 753 -17.17 -15.00 25.98
N LYS A 754 -17.51 -13.71 25.87
CA LYS A 754 -17.00 -12.77 24.88
C LYS A 754 -15.54 -12.38 25.16
N LYS A 755 -14.79 -12.00 24.11
CA LYS A 755 -13.35 -11.64 24.17
C LYS A 755 -13.12 -10.50 25.14
N VAL A 756 -13.89 -9.41 25.04
CA VAL A 756 -13.72 -8.24 25.91
C VAL A 756 -13.94 -8.60 27.38
N ASN A 757 -15.02 -9.33 27.68
CA ASN A 757 -15.32 -9.77 29.05
C ASN A 757 -14.20 -10.64 29.64
N LEU A 758 -13.71 -11.64 28.87
CA LEU A 758 -12.63 -12.54 29.29
C LEU A 758 -11.33 -11.79 29.62
N VAL A 759 -10.91 -10.87 28.74
CA VAL A 759 -9.70 -10.06 28.95
C VAL A 759 -9.88 -9.10 30.14
N CYS A 760 -11.03 -8.44 30.26
CA CYS A 760 -11.34 -7.58 31.39
C CYS A 760 -11.31 -8.33 32.73
N ASP A 761 -11.91 -9.53 32.82
CA ASP A 761 -11.92 -10.30 34.06
C ASP A 761 -10.53 -10.84 34.44
N VAL A 762 -9.76 -11.39 33.50
CA VAL A 762 -8.41 -11.90 33.79
C VAL A 762 -7.44 -10.78 34.15
N MET A 763 -7.46 -9.66 33.41
CA MET A 763 -6.63 -8.49 33.77
C MET A 763 -7.05 -7.89 35.10
N ARG A 764 -8.34 -7.82 35.42
CA ARG A 764 -8.83 -7.32 36.71
C ARG A 764 -8.31 -8.18 37.86
N VAL A 765 -8.43 -9.51 37.78
CA VAL A 765 -7.91 -10.42 38.81
C VAL A 765 -6.39 -10.29 38.98
N ALA A 766 -5.65 -10.07 37.89
CA ALA A 766 -4.20 -9.82 37.97
C ALA A 766 -3.88 -8.47 38.63
N MET A 767 -4.58 -7.38 38.27
CA MET A 767 -4.41 -6.07 38.90
C MET A 767 -4.77 -6.08 40.40
N GLU A 768 -5.87 -6.75 40.77
CA GLU A 768 -6.31 -6.94 42.17
C GLU A 768 -5.31 -7.79 42.99
N ARG A 769 -4.48 -8.63 42.35
CA ARG A 769 -3.40 -9.38 43.03
C ARG A 769 -2.08 -8.61 43.13
N ILE A 770 -1.76 -7.77 42.14
CA ILE A 770 -0.51 -7.00 42.12
C ILE A 770 -0.60 -5.80 43.08
N ASP A 771 -1.57 -4.92 42.85
CA ASP A 771 -1.77 -3.69 43.63
C ASP A 771 -3.17 -3.08 43.35
N PRO A 772 -4.16 -3.33 44.22
CA PRO A 772 -5.50 -2.74 44.10
C PRO A 772 -5.53 -1.21 44.15
N GLN A 773 -4.59 -0.57 44.86
CA GLN A 773 -4.58 0.88 45.06
C GLN A 773 -4.03 1.58 43.81
N LYS A 774 -2.85 1.14 43.32
CA LYS A 774 -2.24 1.68 42.09
C LYS A 774 -3.14 1.48 40.87
N TYR A 775 -3.74 0.30 40.71
CA TYR A 775 -4.54 -0.03 39.51
C TYR A 775 -6.04 0.27 39.66
N CYS A 776 -6.47 1.00 40.70
CA CYS A 776 -7.87 1.30 40.99
C CYS A 776 -8.66 1.82 39.75
N LEU A 777 -8.14 2.82 39.04
CA LEU A 777 -8.78 3.37 37.82
C LEU A 777 -8.87 2.34 36.68
N SER A 778 -7.89 1.45 36.55
CA SER A 778 -7.90 0.37 35.55
C SER A 778 -8.87 -0.75 35.90
N ILE A 779 -9.02 -1.06 37.20
CA ILE A 779 -10.04 -1.99 37.71
C ILE A 779 -11.44 -1.43 37.44
N LEU A 780 -11.68 -0.15 37.67
CA LEU A 780 -12.95 0.51 37.31
C LEU A 780 -13.20 0.49 35.80
N THR A 781 -12.17 0.78 34.98
CA THR A 781 -12.25 0.69 33.51
C THR A 781 -12.65 -0.71 33.06
N ALA A 782 -12.11 -1.76 33.69
CA ALA A 782 -12.42 -3.14 33.37
C ALA A 782 -13.90 -3.49 33.62
N TYR A 783 -14.53 -2.99 34.70
CA TYR A 783 -15.98 -3.17 34.92
C TYR A 783 -16.84 -2.41 33.89
N VAL A 784 -16.46 -1.17 33.58
CA VAL A 784 -17.17 -0.31 32.62
C VAL A 784 -17.10 -0.85 31.19
N LYS A 785 -16.02 -1.53 30.80
CA LYS A 785 -15.81 -2.01 29.42
C LYS A 785 -16.48 -3.35 29.09
N LYS A 786 -17.04 -4.05 30.09
CA LYS A 786 -17.78 -5.31 29.86
C LYS A 786 -19.06 -5.06 29.05
N SER A 787 -19.57 -6.11 28.43
CA SER A 787 -20.78 -6.08 27.59
C SER A 787 -21.78 -7.16 28.03
N PRO A 788 -22.79 -6.81 28.87
CA PRO A 788 -23.15 -5.46 29.35
C PRO A 788 -22.18 -4.89 30.41
N PRO A 789 -22.16 -3.55 30.61
CA PRO A 789 -21.24 -2.91 31.55
C PRO A 789 -21.70 -3.05 33.01
N GLU A 790 -20.77 -3.37 33.90
CA GLU A 790 -21.03 -3.67 35.32
C GLU A 790 -21.00 -2.41 36.20
N LEU A 791 -21.79 -1.40 35.81
CA LEU A 791 -21.77 -0.07 36.44
C LEU A 791 -22.19 -0.05 37.91
N GLU A 792 -23.13 -0.91 38.33
CA GLU A 792 -23.53 -1.03 39.74
C GLU A 792 -22.35 -1.49 40.62
N THR A 793 -21.55 -2.45 40.14
CA THR A 793 -20.35 -2.93 40.84
C THR A 793 -19.22 -1.91 40.86
N ALA A 794 -19.04 -1.16 39.76
CA ALA A 794 -18.08 -0.06 39.70
C ALA A 794 -18.44 1.07 40.69
N LEU A 795 -19.71 1.46 40.75
CA LEU A 795 -20.23 2.46 41.70
C LEU A 795 -20.13 1.97 43.15
N GLN A 796 -20.38 0.69 43.42
CA GLN A 796 -20.19 0.13 44.76
C GLN A 796 -18.73 0.22 45.20
N LYS A 797 -17.76 -0.08 44.33
CA LYS A 797 -16.33 0.13 44.65
C LYS A 797 -15.99 1.60 44.94
N VAL A 798 -16.63 2.56 44.26
CA VAL A 798 -16.45 4.00 44.55
C VAL A 798 -17.05 4.36 45.92
N HIS A 799 -18.16 3.74 46.31
CA HIS A 799 -18.71 3.86 47.67
C HIS A 799 -17.76 3.27 48.73
N ASP A 800 -17.21 2.07 48.49
CA ASP A 800 -16.30 1.41 49.43
C ASP A 800 -15.00 2.23 49.65
N LEU A 801 -14.52 2.95 48.62
CA LEU A 801 -13.40 3.91 48.70
C LEU A 801 -13.74 5.18 49.51
N ARG A 802 -15.02 5.51 49.68
CA ARG A 802 -15.48 6.65 50.50
C ARG A 802 -15.55 6.28 51.98
N GLU A 803 -15.99 5.07 52.31
CA GLU A 803 -16.04 4.58 53.70
C GLU A 803 -14.64 4.24 54.23
N ASN A 804 -13.80 3.62 53.41
CA ASN A 804 -12.45 3.22 53.78
C ASN A 804 -11.41 4.32 53.42
N ILE A 805 -11.45 5.44 54.14
CA ILE A 805 -10.48 6.54 53.97
C ILE A 805 -9.08 6.07 54.41
N SER A 806 -8.27 5.58 53.46
CA SER A 806 -6.85 5.29 53.67
C SER A 806 -6.04 6.60 53.77
N PRO A 807 -5.12 6.74 54.74
CA PRO A 807 -4.32 7.96 54.92
C PRO A 807 -3.14 8.10 53.91
N ASP A 808 -2.97 7.17 52.97
CA ASP A 808 -1.91 7.24 51.96
C ASP A 808 -2.25 8.21 50.81
N VAL A 809 -1.33 9.16 50.57
CA VAL A 809 -1.43 10.20 49.52
C VAL A 809 -1.42 9.61 48.09
N THR A 810 -1.05 8.33 47.93
CA THR A 810 -1.02 7.63 46.65
C THR A 810 -2.30 6.86 46.32
N ALA A 811 -3.28 6.78 47.24
CA ALA A 811 -4.54 6.11 47.00
C ALA A 811 -5.51 7.00 46.21
N VAL A 812 -6.20 6.43 45.22
CA VAL A 812 -7.20 7.15 44.41
C VAL A 812 -8.43 7.48 45.26
N SER A 813 -8.77 8.76 45.37
CA SER A 813 -9.96 9.18 46.11
C SER A 813 -11.25 8.83 45.37
N ALA A 814 -12.36 8.66 46.11
CA ALA A 814 -13.69 8.45 45.51
C ALA A 814 -14.08 9.59 44.54
N GLU A 815 -13.63 10.82 44.77
CA GLU A 815 -13.85 11.94 43.85
C GLU A 815 -13.10 11.81 42.52
N GLU A 816 -11.85 11.34 42.56
CA GLU A 816 -11.03 11.16 41.35
C GLU A 816 -11.51 9.96 40.53
N ALA A 817 -11.88 8.87 41.22
CA ALA A 817 -12.52 7.72 40.61
C ALA A 817 -13.83 8.11 39.90
N LEU A 818 -14.67 8.92 40.54
CA LEU A 818 -15.93 9.41 39.97
C LEU A 818 -15.69 10.38 38.79
N LYS A 819 -14.76 11.33 38.91
CA LYS A 819 -14.34 12.20 37.78
C LYS A 819 -13.84 11.38 36.59
N TYR A 820 -13.10 10.30 36.85
CA TYR A 820 -12.61 9.40 35.80
C TYR A 820 -13.74 8.61 35.13
N LEU A 821 -14.70 8.07 35.90
CA LEU A 821 -15.88 7.38 35.35
C LEU A 821 -16.73 8.29 34.46
N LEU A 822 -16.86 9.57 34.80
CA LEU A 822 -17.58 10.57 33.98
C LEU A 822 -16.95 10.85 32.60
N PHE A 823 -15.70 10.42 32.34
CA PHE A 823 -15.12 10.43 31.00
C PHE A 823 -15.42 9.17 30.17
N LEU A 824 -15.89 8.09 30.81
CA LEU A 824 -16.12 6.79 30.18
C LEU A 824 -17.61 6.45 29.98
N VAL A 825 -18.51 7.05 30.76
CA VAL A 825 -19.94 6.73 30.87
C VAL A 825 -20.76 8.02 30.78
N ASP A 826 -21.95 7.97 30.20
CA ASP A 826 -22.84 9.15 30.16
C ASP A 826 -23.25 9.59 31.58
N VAL A 827 -23.34 10.91 31.77
CA VAL A 827 -23.75 11.56 33.03
C VAL A 827 -25.10 11.03 33.53
N ASN A 828 -26.06 10.83 32.63
CA ASN A 828 -27.40 10.41 33.00
C ASN A 828 -27.46 8.92 33.32
N GLU A 829 -26.75 8.09 32.55
CA GLU A 829 -26.60 6.67 32.89
C GLU A 829 -25.96 6.51 34.27
N LEU A 830 -24.84 7.19 34.55
CA LEU A 830 -24.15 7.08 35.85
C LEU A 830 -25.03 7.56 37.02
N TYR A 831 -25.87 8.58 36.80
CA TYR A 831 -26.87 9.05 37.77
C TYR A 831 -28.02 8.05 37.95
N ASP A 832 -28.54 7.46 36.87
CA ASP A 832 -29.63 6.49 36.91
C ASP A 832 -29.19 5.16 37.53
N TYR A 833 -27.93 4.73 37.30
CA TYR A 833 -27.34 3.59 37.98
C TYR A 833 -27.05 3.87 39.46
N SER A 834 -26.66 5.10 39.84
CA SER A 834 -26.51 5.44 41.27
C SER A 834 -27.86 5.49 41.99
N LEU A 835 -28.94 5.97 41.36
CA LEU A 835 -30.30 5.82 41.89
C LEU A 835 -30.68 4.35 42.10
N GLY A 836 -30.20 3.47 41.21
CA GLY A 836 -30.42 2.03 41.25
C GLY A 836 -29.75 1.28 42.41
N THR A 837 -28.79 1.88 43.13
CA THR A 837 -28.22 1.29 44.36
C THR A 837 -29.07 1.58 45.60
N TYR A 838 -30.01 2.52 45.49
CA TYR A 838 -30.84 3.06 46.58
C TYR A 838 -30.07 3.84 47.67
N ASP A 839 -28.78 4.16 47.47
CA ASP A 839 -28.03 5.09 48.33
C ASP A 839 -28.13 6.53 47.82
N PHE A 840 -28.84 7.37 48.59
CA PHE A 840 -29.04 8.78 48.25
C PHE A 840 -27.77 9.63 48.34
N ASP A 841 -26.77 9.25 49.14
CA ASP A 841 -25.59 10.09 49.35
C ASP A 841 -24.58 9.90 48.20
N LEU A 842 -24.43 8.67 47.68
CA LEU A 842 -23.75 8.42 46.41
C LEU A 842 -24.44 9.14 45.24
N VAL A 843 -25.78 9.13 45.17
CA VAL A 843 -26.54 9.86 44.13
C VAL A 843 -26.27 11.36 44.16
N ILE A 844 -26.22 11.97 45.36
CA ILE A 844 -25.89 13.40 45.51
C ILE A 844 -24.47 13.67 45.02
N MET A 845 -23.49 12.83 45.40
CA MET A 845 -22.11 12.97 44.94
C MET A 845 -21.99 12.89 43.41
N VAL A 846 -22.67 11.93 42.77
CA VAL A 846 -22.72 11.82 41.31
C VAL A 846 -23.36 13.07 40.69
N ALA A 847 -24.47 13.56 41.23
CA ALA A 847 -25.17 14.73 40.71
C ALA A 847 -24.34 16.03 40.82
N GLU A 848 -23.68 16.26 41.95
CA GLU A 848 -22.82 17.43 42.17
C GLU A 848 -21.60 17.44 41.24
N LYS A 849 -20.90 16.32 41.11
CA LYS A 849 -19.69 16.23 40.26
C LYS A 849 -20.03 16.21 38.76
N SER A 850 -21.25 15.84 38.38
CA SER A 850 -21.73 15.83 36.99
C SER A 850 -22.43 17.12 36.54
N GLN A 851 -22.51 18.14 37.40
CA GLN A 851 -23.11 19.45 37.10
C GLN A 851 -24.60 19.41 36.72
N LYS A 852 -25.37 18.41 37.17
CA LYS A 852 -26.84 18.45 37.08
C LYS A 852 -27.39 19.61 37.91
N ASP A 853 -28.46 20.28 37.46
CA ASP A 853 -29.07 21.39 38.21
C ASP A 853 -29.63 20.86 39.55
N PRO A 854 -29.18 21.40 40.71
CA PRO A 854 -29.75 21.05 42.02
C PRO A 854 -31.27 21.20 42.11
N LYS A 855 -31.88 22.07 41.29
CA LYS A 855 -33.34 22.23 41.21
C LYS A 855 -34.05 21.06 40.54
N GLU A 856 -33.37 20.25 39.73
CA GLU A 856 -33.96 19.08 39.10
C GLU A 856 -33.91 17.86 40.04
N TYR A 857 -32.75 17.57 40.62
CA TYR A 857 -32.60 16.34 41.42
C TYR A 857 -33.00 16.49 42.91
N LEU A 858 -32.70 17.61 43.58
CA LEU A 858 -33.00 17.72 45.02
C LEU A 858 -34.49 17.63 45.36
N PRO A 859 -35.44 18.22 44.61
CA PRO A 859 -36.87 18.04 44.90
C PRO A 859 -37.32 16.58 44.73
N PHE A 860 -36.78 15.88 43.74
CA PHE A 860 -37.07 14.46 43.50
C PHE A 860 -36.56 13.59 44.66
N LEU A 861 -35.28 13.73 45.06
CA LEU A 861 -34.71 12.99 46.19
C LEU A 861 -35.42 13.30 47.52
N ASN A 862 -35.77 14.57 47.78
CA ASN A 862 -36.51 14.97 48.98
C ASN A 862 -37.97 14.46 49.00
N THR A 863 -38.53 14.13 47.84
CA THR A 863 -39.86 13.49 47.75
C THR A 863 -39.73 11.99 48.01
N LEU A 864 -38.72 11.32 47.42
CA LEU A 864 -38.43 9.90 47.66
C LEU A 864 -38.09 9.61 49.13
N ARG A 865 -37.31 10.47 49.81
CA ARG A 865 -36.95 10.34 51.24
C ARG A 865 -38.15 10.36 52.20
N LYS A 866 -39.36 10.75 51.75
CA LYS A 866 -40.60 10.78 52.55
C LYS A 866 -41.51 9.57 52.35
N MET A 867 -41.19 8.68 51.42
CA MET A 867 -42.00 7.49 51.11
C MET A 867 -41.63 6.31 52.01
N GLU A 868 -42.56 5.36 52.17
CA GLU A 868 -42.27 4.03 52.75
C GLU A 868 -41.25 3.27 51.89
N THR A 869 -40.42 2.42 52.50
CA THR A 869 -39.24 1.82 51.87
C THR A 869 -39.52 1.00 50.60
N ASN A 870 -40.59 0.21 50.55
CA ASN A 870 -40.96 -0.56 49.36
C ASN A 870 -41.56 0.35 48.28
N TYR A 871 -42.44 1.28 48.66
CA TYR A 871 -43.04 2.25 47.73
C TYR A 871 -42.00 3.24 47.16
N GLN A 872 -40.98 3.59 47.94
CA GLN A 872 -39.81 4.36 47.52
C GLN A 872 -39.04 3.61 46.43
N ARG A 873 -38.67 2.34 46.69
CA ARG A 873 -37.93 1.51 45.73
C ARG A 873 -38.75 1.25 44.46
N TYR A 874 -40.05 0.98 44.61
CA TYR A 874 -41.00 0.95 43.49
C TYR A 874 -40.94 2.24 42.65
N THR A 875 -41.03 3.41 43.29
CA THR A 875 -41.01 4.70 42.58
C THR A 875 -39.69 4.94 41.86
N ILE A 876 -38.56 4.56 42.47
CA ILE A 876 -37.21 4.59 41.86
C ILE A 876 -37.14 3.65 40.65
N ASP A 877 -37.45 2.36 40.82
CA ASP A 877 -37.38 1.40 39.72
C ASP A 877 -38.37 1.71 38.60
N ARG A 878 -39.54 2.31 38.91
CA ARG A 878 -40.49 2.81 37.90
C ARG A 878 -39.90 3.99 37.11
N HIS A 879 -39.20 4.92 37.78
CA HIS A 879 -38.48 6.03 37.13
C HIS A 879 -37.35 5.50 36.22
N LEU A 880 -36.55 4.55 36.72
CA LEU A 880 -35.46 3.88 36.01
C LEU A 880 -35.94 2.87 34.94
N LYS A 881 -37.26 2.72 34.73
CA LYS A 881 -37.88 1.76 33.80
C LYS A 881 -37.54 0.29 34.08
N ARG A 882 -37.11 -0.01 35.31
CA ARG A 882 -36.80 -1.35 35.85
C ARG A 882 -38.08 -2.06 36.29
N TYR A 883 -39.07 -2.14 35.39
CA TYR A 883 -40.45 -2.50 35.74
C TYR A 883 -40.60 -3.86 36.44
N THR A 884 -39.72 -4.83 36.18
CA THR A 884 -39.73 -6.14 36.86
C THR A 884 -39.37 -6.02 38.35
N LYS A 885 -38.33 -5.25 38.70
CA LYS A 885 -38.01 -4.91 40.11
C LYS A 885 -39.12 -4.06 40.73
N ALA A 886 -39.63 -3.07 39.98
CA ALA A 886 -40.71 -2.19 40.43
C ALA A 886 -41.97 -2.99 40.85
N LEU A 887 -42.39 -3.98 40.04
CA LEU A 887 -43.51 -4.87 40.36
C LEU A 887 -43.24 -5.72 41.62
N GLY A 888 -42.02 -6.25 41.79
CA GLY A 888 -41.63 -7.02 42.98
C GLY A 888 -41.49 -6.20 44.28
N HIS A 889 -41.42 -4.87 44.17
CA HIS A 889 -41.56 -3.94 45.29
C HIS A 889 -43.02 -3.55 45.53
N LEU A 890 -43.77 -3.24 44.47
CA LEU A 890 -45.18 -2.85 44.56
C LEU A 890 -46.06 -3.98 45.11
N SER A 891 -45.78 -5.25 44.77
CA SER A 891 -46.51 -6.41 45.32
C SER A 891 -46.33 -6.61 46.84
N LYS A 892 -45.41 -5.87 47.47
CA LYS A 892 -45.15 -5.88 48.92
C LYS A 892 -45.78 -4.68 49.64
N CYS A 893 -46.37 -3.73 48.91
CA CYS A 893 -46.92 -2.48 49.45
C CYS A 893 -48.36 -2.60 49.99
N GLY A 894 -48.95 -3.81 50.01
CA GLY A 894 -50.30 -4.05 50.51
C GLY A 894 -51.39 -4.10 49.41
N PRO A 895 -52.60 -4.60 49.75
CA PRO A 895 -53.69 -4.81 48.78
C PRO A 895 -54.26 -3.50 48.22
N GLU A 896 -54.19 -2.37 48.95
CA GLU A 896 -54.62 -1.06 48.46
C GLU A 896 -53.94 -0.64 47.15
N HIS A 897 -52.69 -1.07 46.93
CA HIS A 897 -51.92 -0.78 45.72
C HIS A 897 -52.12 -1.80 44.58
N PHE A 898 -52.96 -2.83 44.74
CA PHE A 898 -53.16 -3.84 43.69
C PHE A 898 -53.77 -3.26 42.39
N SER A 899 -54.61 -2.23 42.51
CA SER A 899 -55.15 -1.51 41.34
C SER A 899 -54.06 -0.78 40.54
N GLU A 900 -53.10 -0.17 41.22
CA GLU A 900 -51.92 0.45 40.62
C GLU A 900 -51.00 -0.61 39.97
N PHE A 901 -50.81 -1.74 40.65
CA PHE A 901 -50.05 -2.89 40.14
C PHE A 901 -50.65 -3.42 38.83
N LEU A 902 -51.96 -3.68 38.80
CA LEU A 902 -52.63 -4.22 37.62
C LEU A 902 -52.58 -3.25 36.42
N ASN A 903 -52.64 -1.93 36.68
CA ASN A 903 -52.47 -0.92 35.63
C ASN A 903 -51.02 -0.91 35.11
N LEU A 904 -50.01 -0.95 35.97
CA LEU A 904 -48.61 -1.00 35.56
C LEU A 904 -48.29 -2.27 34.74
N VAL A 905 -48.89 -3.40 35.09
CA VAL A 905 -48.78 -4.66 34.33
C VAL A 905 -49.37 -4.53 32.92
N LYS A 906 -50.54 -3.87 32.78
CA LYS A 906 -51.17 -3.60 31.49
C LYS A 906 -50.33 -2.62 30.64
N ASP A 907 -49.91 -1.50 31.21
CA ASP A 907 -49.16 -0.46 30.51
C ASP A 907 -47.80 -0.96 29.99
N GLN A 908 -47.11 -1.79 30.78
CA GLN A 908 -45.77 -2.31 30.46
C GLN A 908 -45.79 -3.74 29.89
N ASN A 909 -46.96 -4.35 29.73
CA ASN A 909 -47.18 -5.72 29.23
C ASN A 909 -46.44 -6.81 30.04
N GLN A 910 -46.18 -6.58 31.33
CA GLN A 910 -45.35 -7.44 32.20
C GLN A 910 -46.14 -8.60 32.83
N TYR A 911 -47.10 -9.18 32.10
CA TYR A 911 -48.04 -10.18 32.62
C TYR A 911 -47.35 -11.45 33.17
N TYR A 912 -46.31 -11.94 32.49
CA TYR A 912 -45.62 -13.17 32.88
C TYR A 912 -44.90 -13.05 34.23
N GLU A 913 -44.16 -11.97 34.47
CA GLU A 913 -43.49 -11.73 35.75
C GLU A 913 -44.51 -11.43 36.86
N ALA A 914 -45.60 -10.71 36.55
CA ALA A 914 -46.68 -10.45 37.50
C ALA A 914 -47.37 -11.75 37.99
N LEU A 915 -47.59 -12.72 37.10
CA LEU A 915 -48.17 -14.03 37.44
C LEU A 915 -47.25 -14.90 38.32
N LYS A 916 -45.95 -14.58 38.47
CA LYS A 916 -45.06 -15.24 39.44
C LYS A 916 -45.19 -14.69 40.86
N LEU A 917 -45.67 -13.45 41.01
CA LEU A 917 -45.73 -12.74 42.30
C LEU A 917 -46.98 -13.10 43.12
N TYR A 918 -48.04 -13.59 42.48
CA TYR A 918 -49.31 -13.96 43.12
C TYR A 918 -49.61 -15.46 42.96
N PRO A 919 -50.05 -16.18 44.01
CA PRO A 919 -50.41 -17.59 43.92
C PRO A 919 -51.64 -17.86 43.01
N PRO A 920 -51.71 -18.98 42.27
CA PRO A 920 -52.83 -19.27 41.34
C PRO A 920 -54.23 -19.35 41.97
N SER A 921 -54.33 -19.48 43.30
CA SER A 921 -55.58 -19.54 44.04
C SER A 921 -56.17 -18.17 44.40
N THR A 922 -55.43 -17.08 44.21
CA THR A 922 -55.89 -15.73 44.59
C THR A 922 -56.79 -15.10 43.52
N GLN A 923 -57.57 -14.09 43.91
CA GLN A 923 -58.42 -13.38 42.96
C GLN A 923 -57.57 -12.48 42.04
N GLU A 924 -56.53 -11.88 42.61
CA GLU A 924 -55.50 -11.10 41.95
C GLU A 924 -54.87 -11.84 40.76
N TYR A 925 -54.57 -13.14 40.92
CA TYR A 925 -54.05 -13.98 39.84
C TYR A 925 -55.06 -14.16 38.69
N LYS A 926 -56.35 -14.28 39.01
CA LYS A 926 -57.42 -14.38 37.99
C LYS A 926 -57.58 -13.06 37.24
N ASP A 927 -57.55 -11.93 37.94
CA ASP A 927 -57.70 -10.60 37.36
C ASP A 927 -56.50 -10.24 36.44
N ILE A 928 -55.28 -10.63 36.82
CA ILE A 928 -54.09 -10.55 35.94
C ILE A 928 -54.24 -11.49 34.73
N SER A 929 -54.75 -12.71 34.93
CA SER A 929 -54.93 -13.69 33.85
C SER A 929 -56.02 -13.26 32.85
N ASP A 930 -57.11 -12.66 33.31
CA ASP A 930 -58.17 -12.12 32.44
C ASP A 930 -57.62 -10.97 31.59
N ALA A 931 -56.91 -10.02 32.21
CA ALA A 931 -56.24 -8.93 31.52
C ALA A 931 -55.16 -9.43 30.52
N TYR A 932 -54.48 -10.53 30.82
CA TYR A 932 -53.48 -11.13 29.93
C TYR A 932 -54.13 -11.84 28.73
N GLY A 933 -55.23 -12.56 28.95
CA GLY A 933 -56.01 -13.17 27.87
C GLY A 933 -56.60 -12.12 26.92
N ASP A 934 -57.18 -11.04 27.46
CA ASP A 934 -57.70 -9.93 26.65
C ASP A 934 -56.59 -9.26 25.82
N TYR A 935 -55.40 -9.09 26.40
CA TYR A 935 -54.21 -8.59 25.69
C TYR A 935 -53.77 -9.52 24.55
N LEU A 936 -53.69 -10.83 24.80
CA LEU A 936 -53.31 -11.81 23.77
C LEU A 936 -54.33 -11.86 22.62
N ASN A 937 -55.62 -11.70 22.92
CA ASN A 937 -56.67 -11.56 21.90
C ASN A 937 -56.49 -10.29 21.05
N GLN A 938 -56.14 -9.15 21.65
CA GLN A 938 -55.79 -7.93 20.90
C GLN A 938 -54.56 -8.11 19.99
N LYS A 939 -53.63 -9.00 20.37
CA LYS A 939 -52.45 -9.38 19.57
C LYS A 939 -52.73 -10.45 18.51
N GLN A 940 -53.97 -10.90 18.35
CA GLN A 940 -54.37 -12.00 17.47
C GLN A 940 -53.73 -13.37 17.85
N LEU A 941 -53.21 -13.49 19.08
CA LEU A 941 -52.67 -14.75 19.63
C LEU A 941 -53.78 -15.53 20.33
N TYR A 942 -54.87 -15.79 19.58
CA TYR A 942 -56.15 -16.31 20.10
C TYR A 942 -56.01 -17.64 20.85
N GLU A 943 -55.13 -18.54 20.39
CA GLU A 943 -54.90 -19.83 21.06
C GLU A 943 -54.21 -19.66 22.43
N GLN A 944 -53.23 -18.77 22.52
CA GLN A 944 -52.55 -18.46 23.79
C GLN A 944 -53.52 -17.78 24.77
N ALA A 945 -54.33 -16.83 24.27
CA ALA A 945 -55.40 -16.21 25.05
C ALA A 945 -56.38 -17.25 25.61
N ALA A 946 -56.86 -18.16 24.76
CA ALA A 946 -57.78 -19.22 25.12
C ALA A 946 -57.23 -20.15 26.21
N LEU A 947 -55.94 -20.53 26.11
CA LEU A 947 -55.26 -21.33 27.13
C LEU A 947 -55.15 -20.60 28.48
N ILE A 948 -54.86 -19.29 28.48
CA ILE A 948 -54.82 -18.48 29.71
C ILE A 948 -56.22 -18.36 30.34
N PHE A 949 -57.26 -18.09 29.55
CA PHE A 949 -58.64 -18.06 30.05
C PHE A 949 -59.09 -19.43 30.60
N ALA A 950 -58.80 -20.52 29.89
CA ALA A 950 -59.12 -21.88 30.33
C ALA A 950 -58.42 -22.24 31.65
N ARG A 951 -57.15 -21.82 31.81
CA ARG A 951 -56.39 -21.98 33.06
C ARG A 951 -56.94 -21.13 34.21
N ALA A 952 -57.44 -19.93 33.93
CA ALA A 952 -58.07 -19.04 34.90
C ALA A 952 -59.51 -19.46 35.32
N GLY A 953 -60.10 -20.45 34.62
CA GLY A 953 -61.48 -20.89 34.83
C GLY A 953 -62.53 -20.07 34.06
N LEU A 954 -62.11 -19.20 33.15
CA LEU A 954 -62.96 -18.31 32.34
C LEU A 954 -63.40 -19.00 31.03
N PHE A 955 -64.08 -20.15 31.17
CA PHE A 955 -64.33 -21.07 30.05
C PHE A 955 -65.13 -20.48 28.88
N ALA A 956 -65.98 -19.47 29.12
CA ALA A 956 -66.72 -18.77 28.06
C ALA A 956 -65.77 -17.96 27.14
N LYS A 957 -64.94 -17.08 27.72
CA LYS A 957 -63.91 -16.35 26.96
C LYS A 957 -62.92 -17.30 26.27
N ALA A 958 -62.61 -18.43 26.91
CA ALA A 958 -61.75 -19.47 26.33
C ALA A 958 -62.38 -20.10 25.08
N LEU A 959 -63.67 -20.46 25.12
CA LEU A 959 -64.41 -21.02 23.99
C LEU A 959 -64.38 -20.06 22.79
N ASP A 960 -64.76 -18.80 22.97
CA ASP A 960 -64.79 -17.79 21.89
C ASP A 960 -63.40 -17.58 21.26
N SER A 961 -62.35 -17.64 22.09
CA SER A 961 -60.96 -17.50 21.65
C SER A 961 -60.49 -18.74 20.86
N PHE A 962 -60.81 -19.97 21.30
CA PHE A 962 -60.53 -21.20 20.52
C PHE A 962 -61.33 -21.29 19.21
N LEU A 963 -62.57 -20.79 19.19
CA LEU A 963 -63.38 -20.66 17.97
C LEU A 963 -62.82 -19.63 16.98
N THR A 964 -61.91 -18.77 17.42
CA THR A 964 -61.23 -17.77 16.60
C THR A 964 -59.84 -18.25 16.16
N SER A 965 -59.16 -19.07 16.97
CA SER A 965 -57.89 -19.71 16.57
C SER A 965 -58.07 -20.87 15.58
N GLY A 966 -59.27 -21.46 15.50
CA GLY A 966 -59.52 -22.69 14.71
C GLY A 966 -59.17 -23.98 15.46
N SER A 967 -58.85 -23.90 16.75
CA SER A 967 -58.46 -25.06 17.59
C SER A 967 -59.71 -25.85 18.03
N TRP A 968 -60.42 -26.44 17.08
CA TRP A 968 -61.76 -27.03 17.25
C TRP A 968 -61.86 -28.06 18.37
N GLN A 969 -60.82 -28.89 18.57
CA GLN A 969 -60.76 -29.89 19.65
C GLN A 969 -60.88 -29.23 21.03
N GLN A 970 -60.16 -28.12 21.25
CA GLN A 970 -60.21 -27.39 22.52
C GLN A 970 -61.53 -26.62 22.68
N ALA A 971 -62.09 -26.10 21.58
CA ALA A 971 -63.42 -25.51 21.59
C ALA A 971 -64.50 -26.53 22.04
N LEU A 972 -64.49 -27.77 21.52
CA LEU A 972 -65.40 -28.83 21.96
C LEU A 972 -65.18 -29.21 23.44
N CYS A 973 -63.93 -29.28 23.89
CA CYS A 973 -63.62 -29.49 25.31
C CYS A 973 -64.18 -28.37 26.21
N MET A 974 -64.13 -27.10 25.78
CA MET A 974 -64.72 -25.99 26.53
C MET A 974 -66.26 -26.01 26.45
N ALA A 975 -66.86 -26.32 25.30
CA ALA A 975 -68.31 -26.46 25.15
C ALA A 975 -68.88 -27.59 26.02
N SER A 976 -68.15 -28.71 26.15
CA SER A 976 -68.47 -29.79 27.09
C SER A 976 -68.43 -29.31 28.55
N ARG A 977 -67.37 -28.59 28.96
CA ARG A 977 -67.28 -27.98 30.31
C ARG A 977 -68.38 -26.95 30.61
N LEU A 978 -68.93 -26.31 29.57
CA LEU A 978 -70.05 -25.38 29.65
C LEU A 978 -71.43 -26.07 29.56
N GLY A 979 -71.49 -27.41 29.44
CA GLY A 979 -72.75 -28.17 29.44
C GLY A 979 -73.60 -27.99 28.18
N TYR A 980 -72.99 -27.87 27.00
CA TYR A 980 -73.73 -27.74 25.74
C TYR A 980 -74.50 -29.04 25.39
N THR A 981 -75.72 -28.90 24.89
CA THR A 981 -76.55 -30.01 24.39
C THR A 981 -76.05 -30.50 23.03
N GLU A 982 -76.42 -31.73 22.64
CA GLU A 982 -75.98 -32.33 21.37
C GLU A 982 -76.35 -31.48 20.14
N ASP A 983 -77.56 -30.91 20.08
CA ASP A 983 -77.97 -29.97 19.02
C ASP A 983 -77.03 -28.74 18.93
N LYS A 984 -76.64 -28.20 20.09
CA LYS A 984 -75.71 -27.06 20.16
C LYS A 984 -74.32 -27.47 19.73
N LEU A 985 -73.84 -28.65 20.11
CA LEU A 985 -72.56 -29.19 19.66
C LEU A 985 -72.55 -29.45 18.15
N SER A 986 -73.62 -29.97 17.57
CA SER A 986 -73.76 -30.14 16.11
C SER A 986 -73.77 -28.79 15.37
N SER A 987 -74.46 -27.78 15.91
CA SER A 987 -74.44 -26.42 15.35
C SER A 987 -73.05 -25.77 15.43
N LEU A 988 -72.31 -26.03 16.51
CA LEU A 988 -70.95 -25.55 16.73
C LEU A 988 -69.96 -26.24 15.79
N ALA A 989 -70.06 -27.56 15.65
CA ALA A 989 -69.23 -28.37 14.75
C ALA A 989 -69.40 -27.92 13.30
N ARG A 990 -70.63 -27.67 12.83
CA ARG A 990 -70.90 -27.16 11.48
C ARG A 990 -70.32 -25.75 11.24
N ASN A 991 -70.41 -24.86 12.24
CA ASN A 991 -69.79 -23.52 12.17
C ASN A 991 -68.26 -23.62 12.10
N MET A 992 -67.65 -24.48 12.92
CA MET A 992 -66.20 -24.73 12.91
C MET A 992 -65.75 -25.39 11.60
N ALA A 993 -66.51 -26.33 11.04
CA ALA A 993 -66.20 -26.95 9.75
C ALA A 993 -66.11 -25.89 8.65
N GLY A 994 -67.09 -24.98 8.55
CA GLY A 994 -67.04 -23.85 7.61
C GLY A 994 -65.79 -22.97 7.78
N LYS A 995 -65.45 -22.59 9.02
CA LYS A 995 -64.22 -21.83 9.32
C LYS A 995 -62.93 -22.58 8.97
N LEU A 996 -62.91 -23.90 9.14
CA LEU A 996 -61.75 -24.73 8.78
C LEU A 996 -61.61 -24.86 7.26
N VAL A 997 -62.70 -24.91 6.51
CA VAL A 997 -62.70 -24.83 5.04
C VAL A 997 -62.15 -23.48 4.56
N GLU A 998 -62.56 -22.36 5.16
CA GLU A 998 -61.96 -21.03 4.90
C GLU A 998 -60.44 -21.00 5.14
N GLN A 999 -59.94 -21.81 6.09
CA GLN A 999 -58.52 -21.98 6.39
C GLN A 999 -57.81 -23.07 5.56
N ARG A 1000 -58.48 -23.67 4.57
CA ARG A 1000 -58.01 -24.83 3.77
C ARG A 1000 -57.68 -26.09 4.57
N LYS A 1001 -58.23 -26.23 5.78
CA LYS A 1001 -58.06 -27.39 6.67
C LYS A 1001 -59.14 -28.46 6.40
N HIS A 1002 -59.23 -28.91 5.15
CA HIS A 1002 -60.31 -29.81 4.69
C HIS A 1002 -60.35 -31.14 5.47
N ALA A 1003 -59.19 -31.70 5.87
CA ALA A 1003 -59.12 -32.89 6.72
C ALA A 1003 -59.84 -32.70 8.08
N GLU A 1004 -59.57 -31.59 8.76
CA GLU A 1004 -60.15 -31.30 10.08
C GLU A 1004 -61.66 -30.99 9.98
N ALA A 1005 -62.06 -30.29 8.91
CA ALA A 1005 -63.48 -30.02 8.62
C ALA A 1005 -64.27 -31.32 8.36
N ALA A 1006 -63.72 -32.23 7.55
CA ALA A 1006 -64.35 -33.52 7.26
C ALA A 1006 -64.53 -34.39 8.51
N ILE A 1007 -63.56 -34.39 9.43
CA ILE A 1007 -63.67 -35.09 10.74
C ILE A 1007 -64.83 -34.52 11.57
N LEU A 1008 -64.96 -33.18 11.64
CA LEU A 1008 -66.08 -32.55 12.34
C LEU A 1008 -67.44 -32.94 11.74
N LEU A 1009 -67.53 -32.96 10.41
CA LEU A 1009 -68.78 -33.32 9.73
C LEU A 1009 -69.13 -34.80 9.92
N GLU A 1010 -68.16 -35.71 9.72
CA GLU A 1010 -68.32 -37.17 9.93
C GLU A 1010 -68.76 -37.49 11.37
N GLN A 1011 -68.05 -36.95 12.37
CA GLN A 1011 -68.19 -37.41 13.76
C GLN A 1011 -69.28 -36.68 14.55
N TYR A 1012 -69.48 -35.37 14.32
CA TYR A 1012 -70.38 -34.54 15.14
C TYR A 1012 -71.64 -34.05 14.41
N THR A 1013 -71.66 -34.09 13.07
CA THR A 1013 -72.87 -33.75 12.30
C THR A 1013 -73.47 -34.92 11.53
N GLN A 1014 -72.72 -36.02 11.40
CA GLN A 1014 -73.08 -37.24 10.65
C GLN A 1014 -73.35 -36.99 9.15
N ASP A 1015 -72.79 -35.91 8.59
CA ASP A 1015 -72.88 -35.60 7.16
C ASP A 1015 -71.69 -36.22 6.40
N TYR A 1016 -71.85 -37.48 6.02
CA TYR A 1016 -70.79 -38.25 5.37
C TYR A 1016 -70.56 -37.86 3.91
N GLU A 1017 -71.56 -37.26 3.24
CA GLU A 1017 -71.47 -36.87 1.84
C GLU A 1017 -70.71 -35.55 1.71
N GLU A 1018 -71.05 -34.54 2.52
CA GLU A 1018 -70.28 -33.29 2.60
C GLU A 1018 -68.84 -33.54 3.07
N ALA A 1019 -68.64 -34.45 4.04
CA ALA A 1019 -67.30 -34.84 4.48
C ALA A 1019 -66.44 -35.46 3.35
N VAL A 1020 -67.00 -36.34 2.52
CA VAL A 1020 -66.26 -36.92 1.37
C VAL A 1020 -65.96 -35.86 0.32
N LEU A 1021 -66.90 -34.96 0.01
CA LEU A 1021 -66.70 -33.88 -0.95
C LEU A 1021 -65.58 -32.92 -0.50
N LEU A 1022 -65.53 -32.54 0.79
CA LEU A 1022 -64.43 -31.73 1.33
C LEU A 1022 -63.07 -32.44 1.25
N LEU A 1023 -63.01 -33.76 1.48
CA LEU A 1023 -61.77 -34.52 1.34
C LEU A 1023 -61.28 -34.57 -0.12
N LEU A 1024 -62.21 -34.65 -1.09
CA LEU A 1024 -61.88 -34.57 -2.52
C LEU A 1024 -61.39 -33.18 -2.91
N GLU A 1025 -62.03 -32.11 -2.43
CA GLU A 1025 -61.58 -30.72 -2.62
C GLU A 1025 -60.17 -30.49 -2.04
N GLY A 1026 -59.88 -31.08 -0.88
CA GLY A 1026 -58.57 -31.05 -0.23
C GLY A 1026 -57.53 -32.03 -0.81
N ALA A 1027 -57.82 -32.75 -1.90
CA ALA A 1027 -56.96 -33.78 -2.50
C ALA A 1027 -56.54 -34.95 -1.55
N LEU A 1028 -57.34 -35.23 -0.53
CA LEU A 1028 -57.10 -36.26 0.50
C LEU A 1028 -57.67 -37.62 0.06
N TRP A 1029 -57.20 -38.09 -1.09
CA TRP A 1029 -57.78 -39.21 -1.83
C TRP A 1029 -57.89 -40.52 -1.02
N GLU A 1030 -56.86 -40.90 -0.28
CA GLU A 1030 -56.84 -42.16 0.49
C GLU A 1030 -57.94 -42.18 1.57
N GLU A 1031 -58.19 -41.03 2.21
CA GLU A 1031 -59.19 -40.90 3.27
C GLU A 1031 -60.61 -40.77 2.70
N ALA A 1032 -60.79 -40.03 1.60
CA ALA A 1032 -62.07 -40.00 0.87
C ALA A 1032 -62.48 -41.41 0.42
N LEU A 1033 -61.53 -42.19 -0.12
CA LEU A 1033 -61.76 -43.58 -0.54
C LEU A 1033 -62.13 -44.48 0.66
N ARG A 1034 -61.48 -44.27 1.82
CA ARG A 1034 -61.79 -44.98 3.06
C ARG A 1034 -63.21 -44.70 3.55
N LEU A 1035 -63.65 -43.44 3.53
CA LEU A 1035 -65.02 -43.07 3.94
C LEU A 1035 -66.08 -43.64 2.98
N ILE A 1036 -65.85 -43.55 1.67
CA ILE A 1036 -66.72 -44.15 0.63
C ILE A 1036 -66.97 -45.63 0.91
N HIS A 1037 -65.92 -46.40 1.20
CA HIS A 1037 -66.03 -47.83 1.51
C HIS A 1037 -66.64 -48.09 2.90
N LYS A 1038 -66.25 -47.31 3.92
CA LYS A 1038 -66.78 -47.43 5.30
C LYS A 1038 -68.30 -47.28 5.36
N TYR A 1039 -68.86 -46.35 4.58
CA TYR A 1039 -70.30 -46.05 4.55
C TYR A 1039 -71.04 -46.70 3.36
N GLY A 1040 -70.35 -47.53 2.55
CA GLY A 1040 -70.95 -48.28 1.44
C GLY A 1040 -71.43 -47.43 0.25
N ARG A 1041 -70.99 -46.17 0.15
CA ARG A 1041 -71.41 -45.18 -0.87
C ARG A 1041 -70.62 -45.31 -2.16
N LEU A 1042 -70.62 -46.51 -2.76
CA LEU A 1042 -69.92 -46.79 -4.02
C LEU A 1042 -70.44 -45.97 -5.22
N ASP A 1043 -71.61 -45.35 -5.10
CA ASP A 1043 -72.11 -44.34 -6.04
C ASP A 1043 -71.14 -43.15 -6.17
N ILE A 1044 -70.65 -42.62 -5.04
CA ILE A 1044 -69.74 -41.45 -4.99
C ILE A 1044 -68.38 -41.76 -5.65
N LEU A 1045 -67.98 -43.03 -5.67
CA LEU A 1045 -66.74 -43.49 -6.31
C LEU A 1045 -66.73 -43.21 -7.83
N GLU A 1046 -67.86 -43.47 -8.49
CA GLU A 1046 -68.01 -43.24 -9.93
C GLU A 1046 -68.43 -41.80 -10.24
N THR A 1047 -69.29 -41.18 -9.42
CA THR A 1047 -69.83 -39.83 -9.71
C THR A 1047 -68.88 -38.69 -9.35
N ASN A 1048 -68.01 -38.86 -8.36
CA ASN A 1048 -67.17 -37.77 -7.84
C ASN A 1048 -65.69 -38.15 -7.74
N PHE A 1049 -65.35 -39.32 -7.19
CA PHE A 1049 -63.94 -39.68 -6.94
C PHE A 1049 -63.13 -39.83 -8.24
N LYS A 1050 -63.59 -40.66 -9.18
CA LYS A 1050 -62.89 -40.88 -10.45
C LYS A 1050 -62.78 -39.61 -11.31
N PRO A 1051 -63.84 -38.79 -11.48
CA PRO A 1051 -63.71 -37.49 -12.13
C PRO A 1051 -62.69 -36.56 -11.45
N ALA A 1052 -62.70 -36.48 -10.12
CA ALA A 1052 -61.82 -35.58 -9.38
C ALA A 1052 -60.33 -35.93 -9.54
N ILE A 1053 -59.93 -37.22 -9.53
CA ILE A 1053 -58.53 -37.58 -9.77
C ILE A 1053 -58.08 -37.31 -11.22
N GLN A 1054 -58.98 -37.43 -12.20
CA GLN A 1054 -58.70 -37.09 -13.60
C GLN A 1054 -58.62 -35.57 -13.82
N GLU A 1055 -59.45 -34.79 -13.13
CA GLU A 1055 -59.39 -33.32 -13.14
C GLU A 1055 -58.13 -32.80 -12.44
N ALA A 1056 -57.78 -33.38 -11.29
CA ALA A 1056 -56.53 -33.09 -10.60
C ALA A 1056 -55.30 -33.38 -11.48
N GLN A 1057 -55.27 -34.50 -12.22
CA GLN A 1057 -54.18 -34.83 -13.15
C GLN A 1057 -54.00 -33.75 -14.22
N LYS A 1058 -55.08 -33.29 -14.85
CA LYS A 1058 -55.06 -32.21 -15.84
C LYS A 1058 -54.62 -30.87 -15.23
N SER A 1059 -55.12 -30.56 -14.03
CA SER A 1059 -54.73 -29.35 -13.30
C SER A 1059 -53.23 -29.34 -12.98
N GLN A 1060 -52.67 -30.48 -12.56
CA GLN A 1060 -51.25 -30.60 -12.27
C GLN A 1060 -50.38 -30.51 -13.52
N LEU A 1061 -50.80 -31.12 -14.65
CA LEU A 1061 -50.11 -30.94 -15.93
C LEU A 1061 -50.09 -29.48 -16.39
N MET A 1062 -51.23 -28.79 -16.35
CA MET A 1062 -51.30 -27.37 -16.70
C MET A 1062 -50.46 -26.48 -15.77
N PHE A 1063 -50.42 -26.79 -14.47
CA PHE A 1063 -49.54 -26.10 -13.53
C PHE A 1063 -48.06 -26.31 -13.89
N LEU A 1064 -47.63 -27.56 -14.07
CA LEU A 1064 -46.24 -27.90 -14.40
C LEU A 1064 -45.78 -27.24 -15.71
N ASP A 1065 -46.58 -27.26 -16.77
CA ASP A 1065 -46.26 -26.59 -18.03
C ASP A 1065 -46.16 -25.06 -17.87
N SER A 1066 -47.04 -24.45 -17.06
CA SER A 1066 -46.95 -23.01 -16.74
C SER A 1066 -45.66 -22.65 -16.00
N GLN A 1067 -45.19 -23.51 -15.08
CA GLN A 1067 -43.92 -23.30 -14.37
C GLN A 1067 -42.71 -23.52 -15.29
N LYS A 1068 -42.74 -24.55 -16.14
CA LYS A 1068 -41.69 -24.85 -17.14
C LYS A 1068 -41.50 -23.68 -18.11
N THR A 1069 -42.59 -23.17 -18.68
CA THR A 1069 -42.58 -22.04 -19.62
C THR A 1069 -42.14 -20.73 -18.97
N ALA A 1070 -42.59 -20.44 -17.74
CA ALA A 1070 -42.13 -19.28 -16.99
C ALA A 1070 -40.64 -19.35 -16.62
N PHE A 1071 -40.16 -20.51 -16.14
CA PHE A 1071 -38.76 -20.72 -15.77
C PHE A 1071 -37.81 -20.52 -16.95
N LEU A 1072 -38.11 -21.15 -18.10
CA LEU A 1072 -37.33 -20.97 -19.34
C LEU A 1072 -37.29 -19.51 -19.79
N ARG A 1073 -38.44 -18.81 -19.77
CA ARG A 1073 -38.51 -17.39 -20.14
C ARG A 1073 -37.64 -16.52 -19.24
N HIS A 1074 -37.67 -16.73 -17.92
CA HIS A 1074 -36.87 -15.96 -16.98
C HIS A 1074 -35.37 -16.29 -17.09
N LYS A 1075 -35.01 -17.57 -17.31
CA LYS A 1075 -33.62 -18.00 -17.55
C LYS A 1075 -33.02 -17.32 -18.79
N SER A 1076 -33.69 -17.42 -19.94
CA SER A 1076 -33.22 -16.78 -21.17
C SER A 1076 -33.14 -15.26 -21.06
N ARG A 1077 -34.08 -14.61 -20.34
CA ARG A 1077 -34.02 -13.16 -20.12
C ARG A 1077 -32.87 -12.75 -19.21
N LEU A 1078 -32.57 -13.51 -18.16
CA LEU A 1078 -31.45 -13.23 -17.26
C LEU A 1078 -30.10 -13.26 -18.00
N GLN A 1079 -29.93 -14.21 -18.93
CA GLN A 1079 -28.73 -14.27 -19.78
C GLN A 1079 -28.58 -12.99 -20.62
N VAL A 1080 -29.64 -12.56 -21.33
CA VAL A 1080 -29.62 -11.32 -22.13
C VAL A 1080 -29.31 -10.09 -21.26
N VAL A 1081 -29.83 -10.01 -20.04
CA VAL A 1081 -29.55 -8.89 -19.12
C VAL A 1081 -28.08 -8.90 -18.65
N ARG A 1082 -27.45 -10.06 -18.47
CA ARG A 1082 -26.01 -10.17 -18.16
C ARG A 1082 -25.16 -9.71 -19.34
N GLU A 1083 -25.41 -10.23 -20.54
CA GLU A 1083 -24.69 -9.82 -21.77
C GLU A 1083 -24.82 -8.32 -22.06
N LEU A 1084 -25.98 -7.71 -21.78
CA LEU A 1084 -26.18 -6.26 -21.92
C LEU A 1084 -25.42 -5.43 -20.87
N LYS A 1085 -25.27 -5.94 -19.64
CA LYS A 1085 -24.47 -5.26 -18.60
C LYS A 1085 -22.97 -5.37 -18.87
N GLU A 1086 -22.52 -6.51 -19.38
CA GLU A 1086 -21.13 -6.76 -19.79
C GLU A 1086 -20.74 -5.82 -20.94
N LYS A 1087 -21.53 -5.79 -22.03
CA LYS A 1087 -21.33 -4.87 -23.16
C LYS A 1087 -21.41 -3.39 -22.76
N ALA A 1088 -22.24 -3.04 -21.78
CA ALA A 1088 -22.28 -1.68 -21.24
C ALA A 1088 -20.99 -1.32 -20.47
N CYS A 1089 -20.38 -2.29 -19.78
CA CYS A 1089 -19.08 -2.14 -19.11
C CYS A 1089 -17.94 -1.97 -20.13
N GLU A 1090 -17.94 -2.79 -21.19
CA GLU A 1090 -16.99 -2.71 -22.31
C GLU A 1090 -17.11 -1.37 -23.06
N SER A 1091 -18.34 -0.89 -23.34
CA SER A 1091 -18.57 0.38 -24.03
C SER A 1091 -18.09 1.63 -23.27
N LEU A 1092 -17.76 1.49 -21.98
CA LEU A 1092 -17.15 2.54 -21.16
C LEU A 1092 -15.61 2.53 -21.20
N GLN A 1093 -14.99 1.54 -21.88
CA GLN A 1093 -13.53 1.44 -22.05
C GLN A 1093 -13.03 2.10 -23.35
N ASP A 1094 -13.88 2.26 -24.37
CA ASP A 1094 -13.51 2.79 -25.71
C ASP A 1094 -13.29 4.33 -25.75
N TYR A 1095 -13.41 5.04 -24.63
CA TYR A 1095 -12.93 6.41 -24.49
C TYR A 1095 -11.62 6.41 -23.72
N GLU A 1096 -10.49 6.52 -24.44
CA GLU A 1096 -9.16 6.67 -23.85
C GLU A 1096 -9.04 7.96 -23.02
N MET A 1097 -9.26 7.83 -21.71
CA MET A 1097 -8.85 8.77 -20.68
C MET A 1097 -8.38 7.92 -19.48
N PRO A 1098 -7.22 8.20 -18.84
CA PRO A 1098 -6.65 7.27 -17.85
C PRO A 1098 -7.57 7.03 -16.65
N ASN A 1099 -7.86 5.76 -16.36
CA ASN A 1099 -8.76 5.37 -15.27
C ASN A 1099 -8.22 5.79 -13.89
N CYS A 1100 -8.77 6.87 -13.36
CA CYS A 1100 -8.61 7.31 -11.98
C CYS A 1100 -9.78 6.77 -11.13
N PRO A 1101 -9.54 5.84 -10.18
CA PRO A 1101 -10.60 5.30 -9.33
C PRO A 1101 -10.84 6.19 -8.09
N GLU A 1102 -11.04 7.50 -8.27
CA GLU A 1102 -11.48 8.38 -7.18
C GLU A 1102 -12.25 9.63 -7.67
N LEU A 1103 -13.55 9.46 -7.91
CA LEU A 1103 -14.51 10.56 -8.12
C LEU A 1103 -15.66 10.50 -7.11
N ASP A 1104 -15.33 10.78 -5.84
CA ASP A 1104 -16.33 11.17 -4.83
C ASP A 1104 -15.76 12.21 -3.82
N LEU A 1105 -14.81 13.03 -4.30
CA LEU A 1105 -14.20 14.16 -3.57
C LEU A 1105 -14.17 15.43 -4.43
N ILE A 1106 -15.36 15.98 -4.72
CA ILE A 1106 -15.51 17.39 -5.07
C ILE A 1106 -16.22 18.10 -3.92
N SER A 1107 -15.46 18.86 -3.13
CA SER A 1107 -16.00 19.87 -2.21
C SER A 1107 -15.17 21.15 -2.30
N GLU A 1108 -15.78 22.15 -2.94
CA GLU A 1108 -15.61 23.58 -2.67
C GLU A 1108 -14.19 24.10 -2.35
N THR A 1109 -13.39 24.34 -3.38
CA THR A 1109 -12.72 25.65 -3.58
C THR A 1109 -12.09 25.76 -4.98
N SER A 1110 -12.01 26.99 -5.50
CA SER A 1110 -11.50 27.39 -6.83
C SER A 1110 -12.42 27.13 -8.04
N SER A 1111 -13.07 28.21 -8.45
CA SER A 1111 -13.60 28.43 -9.80
C SER A 1111 -12.48 28.70 -10.80
N VAL A 1112 -12.59 28.21 -12.03
CA VAL A 1112 -12.71 29.03 -13.26
C VAL A 1112 -13.08 28.14 -14.47
N VAL A 1113 -13.97 28.70 -15.28
CA VAL A 1113 -14.66 28.19 -16.46
C VAL A 1113 -13.75 27.79 -17.63
N THR A 1114 -14.08 26.69 -18.32
CA THR A 1114 -14.28 26.59 -19.80
C THR A 1114 -14.67 25.15 -20.18
N ALA A 1115 -15.50 24.85 -21.19
CA ALA A 1115 -16.84 25.29 -21.62
C ALA A 1115 -17.08 24.69 -23.03
N SER A 1116 -18.33 24.32 -23.37
CA SER A 1116 -18.77 23.61 -24.59
C SER A 1116 -18.31 22.14 -24.74
N ASP A 1117 -19.13 21.14 -25.13
CA ASP A 1117 -20.60 20.94 -25.13
C ASP A 1117 -20.88 19.43 -25.43
N MET A 1118 -22.06 18.79 -25.30
CA MET A 1118 -23.45 19.21 -25.04
C MET A 1118 -24.28 18.03 -24.43
N ASN A 1119 -25.63 18.15 -24.39
CA ASN A 1119 -26.62 17.05 -24.46
C ASN A 1119 -26.84 16.02 -23.32
N SER A 1120 -26.91 16.53 -22.09
CA SER A 1120 -28.17 16.59 -21.28
C SER A 1120 -29.02 15.34 -20.89
N LYS A 1121 -29.50 15.41 -19.61
CA LYS A 1121 -30.62 14.70 -18.94
C LYS A 1121 -30.25 13.35 -18.29
N TYR A 1122 -30.33 13.17 -16.96
CA TYR A 1122 -31.17 13.82 -15.94
C TYR A 1122 -30.39 14.31 -14.70
N SER A 1123 -30.79 15.47 -14.17
CA SER A 1123 -30.26 16.00 -12.91
C SER A 1123 -30.78 15.23 -11.69
N HIS A 1124 -29.88 14.74 -10.83
CA HIS A 1124 -30.22 14.25 -9.49
C HIS A 1124 -29.56 15.10 -8.37
N SER A 1125 -29.89 16.39 -8.35
CA SER A 1125 -29.81 17.17 -7.12
C SER A 1125 -30.96 16.79 -6.19
N ASN A 1126 -30.68 16.29 -4.98
CA ASN A 1126 -31.56 16.35 -3.79
C ASN A 1126 -30.90 15.76 -2.53
N SER A 1127 -29.85 16.41 -2.03
CA SER A 1127 -29.22 16.14 -0.73
C SER A 1127 -30.03 16.73 0.45
N ARG A 1128 -31.35 16.47 0.54
CA ARG A 1128 -32.21 17.02 1.62
C ARG A 1128 -33.56 16.33 1.86
N ILE A 1129 -33.58 15.01 2.10
CA ILE A 1129 -34.81 14.31 2.56
C ILE A 1129 -34.52 13.30 3.68
N SER A 1130 -34.38 13.81 4.91
CA SER A 1130 -34.80 13.06 6.09
C SER A 1130 -36.34 12.93 6.10
N ALA A 1131 -36.87 11.90 6.76
CA ALA A 1131 -38.28 11.50 6.79
C ALA A 1131 -38.90 11.06 5.43
N ARG A 1132 -39.04 9.74 5.24
CA ARG A 1132 -39.96 9.15 4.25
C ARG A 1132 -40.84 8.10 4.93
N SER A 1133 -42.16 8.25 4.78
CA SER A 1133 -43.15 7.35 5.37
C SER A 1133 -43.08 5.94 4.77
N SER A 1134 -43.63 4.95 5.50
CA SER A 1134 -43.68 3.54 5.11
C SER A 1134 -44.25 3.30 3.71
N LYS A 1135 -45.15 4.17 3.21
CA LYS A 1135 -45.69 4.12 1.85
C LYS A 1135 -44.61 4.32 0.76
N ASN A 1136 -43.66 5.24 0.96
CA ASN A 1136 -42.59 5.48 -0.02
C ASN A 1136 -41.50 4.41 0.04
N ARG A 1137 -41.20 3.85 1.22
CA ARG A 1137 -40.31 2.69 1.34
C ARG A 1137 -40.90 1.47 0.62
N ARG A 1138 -42.18 1.13 0.87
CA ARG A 1138 -42.89 0.08 0.12
C ARG A 1138 -42.92 0.34 -1.39
N LYS A 1139 -43.01 1.60 -1.84
CA LYS A 1139 -42.96 1.96 -3.27
C LYS A 1139 -41.56 1.80 -3.89
N ALA A 1140 -40.49 1.92 -3.10
CA ALA A 1140 -39.11 1.63 -3.52
C ALA A 1140 -38.83 0.11 -3.52
N GLU A 1141 -39.23 -0.61 -2.47
CA GLU A 1141 -39.13 -2.08 -2.39
C GLU A 1141 -39.88 -2.76 -3.56
N ARG A 1142 -41.10 -2.30 -3.89
CA ARG A 1142 -41.85 -2.78 -5.08
C ARG A 1142 -41.15 -2.52 -6.42
N LYS A 1143 -40.28 -1.50 -6.53
CA LYS A 1143 -39.51 -1.26 -7.76
C LYS A 1143 -38.31 -2.20 -7.90
N ARG A 1144 -37.85 -2.82 -6.81
CA ARG A 1144 -36.72 -3.77 -6.82
C ARG A 1144 -37.12 -5.13 -7.38
N TYR A 1145 -38.34 -5.59 -7.11
CA TYR A 1145 -38.90 -6.85 -7.64
C TYR A 1145 -39.72 -6.64 -8.94
N SER A 1146 -39.37 -5.63 -9.72
CA SER A 1146 -40.10 -5.28 -10.94
C SER A 1146 -39.52 -6.03 -12.14
N LEU A 1147 -40.20 -7.08 -12.61
CA LEU A 1147 -39.89 -7.82 -13.84
C LEU A 1147 -40.15 -7.00 -15.14
N LYS A 1148 -39.92 -5.68 -15.10
CA LYS A 1148 -40.05 -4.80 -16.26
C LYS A 1148 -38.71 -4.71 -16.97
N GLU A 1149 -38.74 -5.04 -18.25
CA GLU A 1149 -37.59 -4.95 -19.15
C GLU A 1149 -36.99 -3.53 -19.18
N GLY A 1150 -35.67 -3.45 -19.04
CA GLY A 1150 -34.90 -2.21 -18.96
C GLY A 1150 -34.93 -1.52 -17.59
N SER A 1151 -35.35 -2.22 -16.52
CA SER A 1151 -35.31 -1.64 -15.16
C SER A 1151 -33.95 -1.85 -14.47
N PRO A 1152 -33.47 -0.92 -13.62
CA PRO A 1152 -32.11 -1.01 -13.03
C PRO A 1152 -31.83 -2.23 -12.15
N PHE A 1153 -32.88 -2.93 -11.70
CA PHE A 1153 -32.82 -4.10 -10.81
C PHE A 1153 -33.44 -5.35 -11.45
N GLU A 1154 -33.57 -5.38 -12.77
CA GLU A 1154 -34.23 -6.45 -13.52
C GLU A 1154 -33.59 -7.83 -13.25
N ASP A 1155 -32.26 -7.88 -13.13
CA ASP A 1155 -31.50 -9.08 -12.78
C ASP A 1155 -31.85 -9.63 -11.39
N VAL A 1156 -31.97 -8.76 -10.39
CA VAL A 1156 -32.36 -9.15 -9.03
C VAL A 1156 -33.82 -9.63 -9.00
N ALA A 1157 -34.71 -9.00 -9.76
CA ALA A 1157 -36.10 -9.42 -9.88
C ALA A 1157 -36.23 -10.81 -10.56
N LEU A 1158 -35.44 -11.07 -11.61
CA LEU A 1158 -35.42 -12.35 -12.32
C LEU A 1158 -34.87 -13.49 -11.44
N LEU A 1159 -33.83 -13.23 -10.63
CA LEU A 1159 -33.30 -14.23 -9.70
C LEU A 1159 -34.32 -14.66 -8.63
N GLU A 1160 -35.10 -13.72 -8.08
CA GLU A 1160 -36.16 -14.08 -7.12
C GLU A 1160 -37.30 -14.86 -7.80
N ALA A 1161 -37.74 -14.45 -9.00
CA ALA A 1161 -38.78 -15.16 -9.76
C ALA A 1161 -38.36 -16.59 -10.16
N LEU A 1162 -37.08 -16.79 -10.52
CA LEU A 1162 -36.52 -18.13 -10.75
C LEU A 1162 -36.53 -18.97 -9.46
N GLY A 1163 -36.20 -18.37 -8.31
CA GLY A 1163 -36.31 -19.02 -7.00
C GLY A 1163 -37.74 -19.36 -6.58
N GLU A 1164 -38.72 -18.50 -6.90
CA GLU A 1164 -40.14 -18.77 -6.67
C GLU A 1164 -40.65 -19.96 -7.49
N ASN A 1165 -40.30 -20.04 -8.78
CA ASN A 1165 -40.70 -21.16 -9.65
C ASN A 1165 -40.13 -22.51 -9.14
N VAL A 1166 -38.87 -22.54 -8.70
CA VAL A 1166 -38.26 -23.76 -8.13
C VAL A 1166 -38.98 -24.19 -6.84
N ARG A 1167 -39.26 -23.24 -5.94
CA ARG A 1167 -40.00 -23.52 -4.69
C ARG A 1167 -41.42 -24.03 -4.99
N ALA A 1168 -42.11 -23.44 -5.97
CA ALA A 1168 -43.46 -23.82 -6.34
C ALA A 1168 -43.55 -25.27 -6.85
N VAL A 1169 -42.62 -25.70 -7.70
CA VAL A 1169 -42.57 -27.10 -8.19
C VAL A 1169 -42.26 -28.08 -7.05
N GLU A 1170 -41.28 -27.76 -6.19
CA GLU A 1170 -40.91 -28.66 -5.08
C GLU A 1170 -42.06 -28.82 -4.06
N THR A 1171 -42.87 -27.77 -3.80
CA THR A 1171 -44.03 -27.91 -2.89
C THR A 1171 -45.10 -28.89 -3.36
N VAL A 1172 -45.29 -29.05 -4.67
CA VAL A 1172 -46.39 -29.82 -5.27
C VAL A 1172 -46.01 -31.29 -5.54
N LYS A 1173 -44.71 -31.60 -5.46
CA LYS A 1173 -44.13 -32.95 -5.58
C LYS A 1173 -44.78 -34.00 -4.66
N GLY A 1174 -45.11 -33.61 -3.43
CA GLY A 1174 -45.81 -34.47 -2.47
C GLY A 1174 -47.23 -34.82 -2.92
N ASP A 1175 -48.00 -33.82 -3.36
CA ASP A 1175 -49.38 -33.97 -3.80
C ASP A 1175 -49.47 -34.81 -5.09
N ILE A 1176 -48.55 -34.58 -6.04
CA ILE A 1176 -48.42 -35.40 -7.26
C ILE A 1176 -48.11 -36.86 -6.90
N HIS A 1177 -47.24 -37.12 -5.93
CA HIS A 1177 -46.94 -38.49 -5.50
C HIS A 1177 -48.18 -39.23 -4.95
N VAL A 1178 -49.02 -38.56 -4.16
CA VAL A 1178 -50.27 -39.17 -3.66
C VAL A 1178 -51.26 -39.37 -4.81
N LEU A 1179 -51.39 -38.41 -5.72
CA LEU A 1179 -52.28 -38.52 -6.90
C LEU A 1179 -51.87 -39.67 -7.85
N LEU A 1180 -50.57 -39.83 -8.12
CA LEU A 1180 -50.05 -40.91 -8.99
C LEU A 1180 -50.44 -42.30 -8.49
N LYS A 1181 -50.39 -42.55 -7.17
CA LYS A 1181 -50.85 -43.82 -6.58
C LYS A 1181 -52.31 -44.12 -6.92
N GLN A 1182 -53.18 -43.11 -6.88
CA GLN A 1182 -54.61 -43.26 -7.14
C GLN A 1182 -54.88 -43.49 -8.62
N LEU A 1183 -54.19 -42.76 -9.51
CA LEU A 1183 -54.30 -42.97 -10.95
C LEU A 1183 -53.94 -44.43 -11.32
N VAL A 1184 -52.83 -44.95 -10.79
CA VAL A 1184 -52.44 -46.37 -10.99
C VAL A 1184 -53.46 -47.33 -10.37
N LEU A 1185 -53.95 -47.06 -9.14
CA LEU A 1185 -54.94 -47.91 -8.46
C LEU A 1185 -56.24 -48.08 -9.26
N PHE A 1186 -56.64 -47.06 -10.03
CA PHE A 1186 -57.84 -47.08 -10.87
C PHE A 1186 -57.57 -47.40 -12.37
N GLY A 1187 -56.35 -47.83 -12.72
CA GLY A 1187 -55.99 -48.25 -14.09
C GLY A 1187 -55.79 -47.10 -15.09
N TYR A 1188 -55.45 -45.91 -14.59
CA TYR A 1188 -55.11 -44.72 -15.39
C TYR A 1188 -53.59 -44.61 -15.60
N ASP A 1189 -52.96 -45.71 -16.04
CA ASP A 1189 -51.51 -45.85 -16.16
C ASP A 1189 -50.90 -44.87 -17.18
N GLU A 1190 -51.60 -44.59 -18.29
CA GLU A 1190 -51.15 -43.60 -19.28
C GLU A 1190 -51.10 -42.19 -18.70
N GLN A 1191 -52.16 -41.78 -17.97
CA GLN A 1191 -52.28 -40.47 -17.33
C GLN A 1191 -51.27 -40.29 -16.19
N ALA A 1192 -50.99 -41.36 -15.45
CA ALA A 1192 -49.95 -41.38 -14.42
C ALA A 1192 -48.55 -41.27 -15.05
N GLY A 1193 -48.26 -42.07 -16.07
CA GLY A 1193 -46.98 -42.07 -16.78
C GLY A 1193 -46.70 -40.76 -17.55
N GLU A 1194 -47.73 -40.05 -18.00
CA GLU A 1194 -47.60 -38.68 -18.52
C GLU A 1194 -47.18 -37.69 -17.41
N LEU A 1195 -47.93 -37.63 -16.30
CA LEU A 1195 -47.67 -36.71 -15.20
C LEU A 1195 -46.29 -36.94 -14.56
N GLN A 1196 -45.87 -38.20 -14.39
CA GLN A 1196 -44.56 -38.54 -13.85
C GLN A 1196 -43.42 -38.05 -14.75
N ARG A 1197 -43.49 -38.30 -16.07
CA ARG A 1197 -42.47 -37.85 -17.02
C ARG A 1197 -42.35 -36.32 -17.07
N VAL A 1198 -43.48 -35.61 -17.08
CA VAL A 1198 -43.49 -34.13 -17.11
C VAL A 1198 -42.86 -33.53 -15.85
N LEU A 1199 -43.09 -34.15 -14.67
CA LEU A 1199 -42.44 -33.73 -13.43
C LEU A 1199 -40.92 -33.99 -13.45
N GLU A 1200 -40.50 -35.18 -13.89
CA GLU A 1200 -39.08 -35.57 -13.98
C GLU A 1200 -38.29 -34.65 -14.94
N ASP A 1201 -38.84 -34.37 -16.12
CA ASP A 1201 -38.30 -33.41 -17.09
C ASP A 1201 -38.04 -32.02 -16.49
N ILE A 1202 -38.96 -31.53 -15.64
CA ILE A 1202 -38.89 -30.19 -15.06
C ILE A 1202 -37.87 -30.13 -13.92
N LEU A 1203 -37.85 -31.15 -13.05
CA LEU A 1203 -36.87 -31.24 -11.97
C LEU A 1203 -35.44 -31.31 -12.53
N HIS A 1204 -35.20 -32.15 -13.53
CA HIS A 1204 -33.89 -32.24 -14.21
C HIS A 1204 -33.50 -30.92 -14.89
N LEU A 1205 -34.45 -30.23 -15.54
CA LEU A 1205 -34.23 -28.90 -16.13
C LEU A 1205 -33.85 -27.84 -15.08
N MET A 1206 -34.47 -27.88 -13.90
CA MET A 1206 -34.17 -26.95 -12.82
C MET A 1206 -32.80 -27.22 -12.22
N GLU A 1207 -32.50 -28.48 -11.85
CA GLU A 1207 -31.21 -28.89 -11.26
C GLU A 1207 -30.02 -28.54 -12.16
N THR A 1208 -30.10 -28.87 -13.46
CA THR A 1208 -29.05 -28.53 -14.44
C THR A 1208 -28.87 -27.02 -14.64
N SER A 1209 -29.92 -26.22 -14.40
CA SER A 1209 -29.87 -24.76 -14.54
C SER A 1209 -29.36 -24.03 -13.29
N LEU A 1210 -29.32 -24.67 -12.11
CA LEU A 1210 -28.89 -24.04 -10.86
C LEU A 1210 -27.49 -23.38 -10.94
N PRO A 1211 -26.41 -24.06 -11.39
CA PRO A 1211 -25.07 -23.47 -11.41
C PRO A 1211 -24.92 -22.32 -12.42
N GLU A 1212 -25.70 -22.31 -13.50
CA GLU A 1212 -25.71 -21.23 -14.50
C GLU A 1212 -26.39 -19.96 -13.96
N ILE A 1213 -27.47 -20.14 -13.19
CA ILE A 1213 -28.25 -19.03 -12.62
C ILE A 1213 -27.54 -18.45 -11.39
N TRP A 1214 -27.00 -19.30 -10.49
CA TRP A 1214 -26.36 -18.89 -9.23
C TRP A 1214 -24.86 -19.24 -9.21
N SER A 1215 -24.03 -18.46 -9.92
CA SER A 1215 -22.58 -18.66 -9.95
C SER A 1215 -21.90 -18.32 -8.60
N PRO A 1216 -20.76 -18.95 -8.24
CA PRO A 1216 -20.07 -18.69 -6.96
C PRO A 1216 -19.58 -17.24 -6.78
N GLU A 1217 -19.28 -16.55 -7.87
CA GLU A 1217 -18.83 -15.14 -7.88
C GLU A 1217 -19.92 -14.20 -7.32
N LEU A 1218 -21.19 -14.50 -7.60
CA LEU A 1218 -22.33 -13.74 -7.05
C LEU A 1218 -22.44 -13.93 -5.53
N GLN A 1219 -22.11 -15.10 -4.98
CA GLN A 1219 -22.11 -15.31 -3.53
C GLN A 1219 -21.04 -14.46 -2.83
N GLN A 1220 -19.83 -14.36 -3.41
CA GLN A 1220 -18.75 -13.51 -2.87
C GLN A 1220 -19.10 -12.01 -2.89
N SER A 1221 -19.84 -11.55 -3.90
CA SER A 1221 -20.27 -10.14 -4.01
C SER A 1221 -21.19 -9.64 -2.87
N SER A 1222 -21.76 -10.55 -2.07
CA SER A 1222 -22.81 -10.23 -1.09
C SER A 1222 -22.33 -10.12 0.38
N LEU A 1223 -21.03 -10.32 0.66
CA LEU A 1223 -20.49 -10.37 2.03
C LEU A 1223 -19.20 -9.54 2.23
N ASN A 1224 -19.23 -8.26 1.86
CA ASN A 1224 -18.36 -7.26 2.49
C ASN A 1224 -19.07 -5.90 2.57
N PRO A 1225 -19.55 -5.46 3.76
CA PRO A 1225 -20.04 -4.10 3.91
C PRO A 1225 -18.84 -3.15 3.85
N VAL A 1226 -18.84 -2.22 2.88
CA VAL A 1226 -17.84 -1.15 2.82
C VAL A 1226 -18.04 -0.23 4.04
N LEU A 1227 -17.24 -0.51 5.07
CA LEU A 1227 -17.17 0.20 6.35
C LEU A 1227 -15.74 0.73 6.57
N GLY A 1228 -15.11 1.20 5.47
CA GLY A 1228 -13.82 1.90 5.52
C GLY A 1228 -13.96 3.32 6.08
N PRO A 1229 -12.85 3.97 6.47
CA PRO A 1229 -12.86 5.34 7.01
C PRO A 1229 -13.33 6.42 6.01
N SER A 1230 -13.41 6.10 4.71
CA SER A 1230 -14.00 6.93 3.65
C SER A 1230 -15.52 6.75 3.47
N SER A 1231 -16.17 5.89 4.26
CA SER A 1231 -17.59 5.56 4.08
C SER A 1231 -18.50 6.68 4.60
N THR A 1232 -19.22 7.34 3.69
CA THR A 1232 -20.23 8.34 4.08
C THR A 1232 -21.40 7.69 4.82
N ALA A 1233 -22.11 8.47 5.65
CA ALA A 1233 -23.28 7.96 6.39
C ALA A 1233 -24.35 7.32 5.48
N ASN A 1234 -24.40 7.70 4.19
CA ASN A 1234 -25.30 7.12 3.20
C ASN A 1234 -24.87 5.71 2.76
N SER A 1235 -23.58 5.44 2.53
CA SER A 1235 -23.11 4.10 2.14
C SER A 1235 -23.24 3.11 3.31
N ILE A 1236 -22.95 3.57 4.54
CA ILE A 1236 -23.18 2.81 5.77
C ILE A 1236 -24.67 2.45 5.92
N MET A 1237 -25.57 3.41 5.69
CA MET A 1237 -27.02 3.19 5.80
C MET A 1237 -27.58 2.29 4.68
N ALA A 1238 -26.97 2.31 3.49
CA ALA A 1238 -27.30 1.38 2.39
C ALA A 1238 -26.88 -0.06 2.72
N ALA A 1239 -25.65 -0.27 3.21
CA ALA A 1239 -25.15 -1.58 3.64
C ALA A 1239 -26.00 -2.17 4.79
N TYR A 1240 -26.43 -1.33 5.75
CA TYR A 1240 -27.35 -1.75 6.82
C TYR A 1240 -28.75 -2.13 6.33
N GLN A 1241 -29.23 -1.52 5.24
CA GLN A 1241 -30.52 -1.89 4.63
C GLN A 1241 -30.42 -3.18 3.81
N GLN A 1242 -29.27 -3.47 3.19
CA GLN A 1242 -29.02 -4.75 2.51
C GLN A 1242 -28.86 -5.92 3.50
N LYS A 1243 -28.09 -5.76 4.59
CA LYS A 1243 -27.92 -6.81 5.62
C LYS A 1243 -29.25 -7.26 6.26
N ARG A 1244 -30.27 -6.41 6.28
CA ARG A 1244 -31.61 -6.74 6.82
C ARG A 1244 -32.47 -7.62 5.91
N MET A 1245 -31.95 -8.04 4.74
CA MET A 1245 -32.67 -8.86 3.75
C MET A 1245 -32.09 -10.26 3.55
N VAL A 1246 -31.00 -10.63 4.23
CA VAL A 1246 -30.39 -11.98 4.14
C VAL A 1246 -30.27 -12.60 5.54
N THR A 1247 -31.42 -12.87 6.15
CA THR A 1247 -31.55 -13.93 7.16
C THR A 1247 -32.24 -15.11 6.48
N PRO A 1248 -31.58 -16.26 6.30
CA PRO A 1248 -32.25 -17.45 5.79
C PRO A 1248 -33.26 -17.94 6.84
N VAL A 1249 -34.54 -17.86 6.51
CA VAL A 1249 -35.57 -18.61 7.25
C VAL A 1249 -35.53 -20.05 6.74
N VAL A 1250 -34.56 -20.81 7.27
CA VAL A 1250 -34.51 -22.27 7.16
C VAL A 1250 -34.48 -22.82 8.58
N GLN A 1251 -35.67 -22.85 9.19
CA GLN A 1251 -36.05 -23.73 10.29
C GLN A 1251 -37.57 -23.79 10.30
N GLY A 1252 -38.11 -24.97 10.03
CA GLY A 1252 -39.49 -25.24 9.62
C GLY A 1252 -39.48 -26.47 8.74
#